data_AF-A0A9X2XN95-F1
#
_entry.id   AF-A0A9X2XN95-F1
#
_cell.length_a   1.000
_cell.length_b   1.000
_cell.length_c   1.000
_cell.angle_alpha   90.00
_cell.angle_beta   90.00
_cell.angle_gamma   90.00
#
_symmetry.space_group_name_H-M   'P 1'
#
loop_
_entity.id
_entity.type
_entity.pdbx_description
1 polymer ?
#
loop_
_entity_poly.entity_id
_entity_poly.type
_entity_poly.pdbx_seq_one_letter_code
_entity_poly.pdbx_strand_id
1 'polypeptide(L)'
;ALERWRHASSGLRELFAGVPSTQRALSAALERQLDLGEPEIGLRFSASEQHAEQVVGLAQAWAFVHKHPNLAAALDRPCVVTGLSKQHPLSTLTPLQLLTRLHNLDPQQALEQSWNAHWDGRAPGTPLSRRERASQLYRIHLEATAHVALAQRTLSAEQLRPLWLLMDDTSASPQPVRAERVDLLLSNDTRVTLPDAWVISVGDSQNGAQLLYLPKQAVALQAFAKRADLQAWLGRQGLVPKGLPASDLRFEYSPRALPLTQGMTDLLSHWQQARLAALRGATPNRPGLAEHGAQVLDQARQLDRQLSVGGVFAVPPTSFNSPSEATDDEPLWFGALHADIPWPVRKAAVARQQAALEHWSQHASAEQRQTLDQRFQTLESAEADADAAAYKLLYRERALDLVTLNREFTALHGAHKKALLAEADLQHTLKQLSDDEHQTLKHILQLPGESEPAREGASATTEEITEKTTGNPCVASLSLSLIEQANSTRTALNGPWIITETAALHDPESPHSLLLIWPGAGGGVQRFANRRALEREVFKRHAQDAELVVQLTPISGDPLHHALHEMTFEFDEQLASLRQRYSEPAQATQLAEQLETLRQRFRAALQVPVSGARQLALAHLQEQRRSATLADNLPDWLRNLSLGTRSTLKQLIEHYIGAMQRSHALLEIALPPREPFTRQHLHERLRKDFSLKGEFDIQLDLPDSVATEKHTVPAPGAPGTPVKLVLVPSKTRSKIALLELAQQNLDNTPSMSLEPMQLRLGFLRVEATASSEAERQTLVRGITKAYLNRVLPELDLAKAYETLIRQAFMGSSDDPPFVNQHRRECLLEPWGLMLRLQGEYARLQQHISADEQRIFDAAIDGQSAEASSV
;
A
#
# COMPACT_ATOMS: atom_id res chain seq x y z
N ALA A 1 -5.35 -2.04 -3.95
CA ALA A 1 -5.70 -3.48 -4.02
C ALA A 1 -5.52 -4.07 -5.42
N LEU A 2 -6.07 -3.47 -6.47
CA LEU A 2 -5.92 -3.96 -7.85
C LEU A 2 -4.47 -4.05 -8.35
N GLU A 3 -3.66 -3.04 -8.08
CA GLU A 3 -2.23 -3.07 -8.41
C GLU A 3 -1.49 -4.18 -7.66
N ARG A 4 -1.80 -4.37 -6.37
CA ARG A 4 -1.27 -5.49 -5.57
C ARG A 4 -1.65 -6.84 -6.18
N TRP A 5 -2.89 -6.99 -6.67
CA TRP A 5 -3.31 -8.21 -7.38
C TRP A 5 -2.51 -8.38 -8.68
N ARG A 6 -2.45 -7.37 -9.55
CA ARG A 6 -1.65 -7.45 -10.80
C ARG A 6 -0.20 -7.81 -10.52
N HIS A 7 0.41 -7.14 -9.56
CA HIS A 7 1.80 -7.36 -9.13
C HIS A 7 2.03 -8.78 -8.61
N ALA A 8 1.11 -9.31 -7.80
CA ALA A 8 1.20 -10.67 -7.32
C ALA A 8 1.09 -11.69 -8.46
N SER A 9 0.13 -11.49 -9.36
CA SER A 9 -0.08 -12.38 -10.52
C SER A 9 1.08 -12.33 -11.51
N SER A 10 1.64 -11.14 -11.79
CA SER A 10 2.80 -10.99 -12.68
C SER A 10 4.06 -11.59 -12.05
N GLY A 11 4.33 -11.29 -10.77
CA GLY A 11 5.48 -11.82 -10.06
C GLY A 11 5.46 -13.35 -9.98
N LEU A 12 4.29 -13.96 -9.74
CA LEU A 12 4.17 -15.42 -9.76
C LEU A 12 4.45 -16.00 -11.14
N ARG A 13 3.91 -15.38 -12.21
CA ARG A 13 4.18 -15.82 -13.59
C ARG A 13 5.65 -15.72 -13.95
N GLU A 14 6.34 -14.65 -13.54
CA GLU A 14 7.78 -14.50 -13.76
C GLU A 14 8.60 -15.60 -13.07
N LEU A 15 8.26 -15.94 -11.82
CA LEU A 15 8.93 -17.02 -11.10
C LEU A 15 8.74 -18.40 -11.77
N PHE A 16 7.54 -18.67 -12.29
CA PHE A 16 7.23 -19.91 -13.02
C PHE A 16 7.85 -19.95 -14.43
N ALA A 17 7.86 -18.81 -15.14
CA ALA A 17 8.50 -18.70 -16.45
C ALA A 17 10.01 -18.95 -16.39
N GLY A 18 10.65 -18.62 -15.25
CA GLY A 18 12.06 -18.89 -15.01
C GLY A 18 12.41 -20.35 -14.70
N VAL A 19 11.43 -21.26 -14.54
CA VAL A 19 11.70 -22.67 -14.20
C VAL A 19 12.42 -23.35 -15.38
N PRO A 20 13.58 -24.01 -15.16
CA PRO A 20 14.28 -24.74 -16.21
C PRO A 20 13.42 -25.87 -16.78
N SER A 21 13.28 -25.93 -18.10
CA SER A 21 12.55 -27.00 -18.78
C SER A 21 13.16 -28.37 -18.50
N THR A 22 12.37 -29.44 -18.62
CA THR A 22 12.81 -30.84 -18.45
C THR A 22 14.02 -31.15 -19.34
N GLN A 23 13.99 -30.72 -20.60
CA GLN A 23 15.12 -30.90 -21.51
C GLN A 23 16.37 -30.13 -21.03
N ARG A 24 16.23 -28.88 -20.60
CA ARG A 24 17.36 -28.06 -20.12
C ARG A 24 17.96 -28.61 -18.83
N ALA A 25 17.11 -29.06 -17.90
CA ALA A 25 17.55 -29.66 -16.65
C ALA A 25 18.35 -30.96 -16.87
N LEU A 26 17.87 -31.83 -17.77
CA LEU A 26 18.60 -33.06 -18.13
C LEU A 26 19.91 -32.75 -18.86
N SER A 27 19.91 -31.81 -19.79
CA SER A 27 21.12 -31.42 -20.54
C SER A 27 22.19 -30.85 -19.60
N ALA A 28 21.82 -29.90 -18.73
CA ALA A 28 22.72 -29.32 -17.74
C ALA A 28 23.20 -30.33 -16.68
N ALA A 29 22.46 -31.41 -16.43
CA ALA A 29 22.92 -32.50 -15.56
C ALA A 29 23.94 -33.40 -16.28
N LEU A 30 23.71 -33.70 -17.57
CA LEU A 30 24.65 -34.45 -18.39
C LEU A 30 25.95 -33.69 -18.60
N GLU A 31 25.90 -32.38 -18.87
CA GLU A 31 27.08 -31.51 -18.96
C GLU A 31 27.93 -31.60 -17.68
N ARG A 32 27.31 -31.46 -16.50
CA ARG A 32 28.02 -31.53 -15.21
C ARG A 32 28.58 -32.90 -14.88
N GLN A 33 27.90 -33.99 -15.24
CA GLN A 33 28.31 -35.35 -14.87
C GLN A 33 29.28 -35.99 -15.86
N LEU A 34 29.25 -35.57 -17.12
CA LEU A 34 29.99 -36.17 -18.23
C LEU A 34 31.00 -35.21 -18.89
N ASP A 35 31.14 -33.99 -18.36
CA ASP A 35 32.02 -32.91 -18.85
C ASP A 35 31.80 -32.58 -20.33
N LEU A 36 30.53 -32.61 -20.73
CA LEU A 36 30.12 -32.30 -22.09
C LEU A 36 30.16 -30.77 -22.24
N GLY A 37 30.97 -30.26 -23.18
CA GLY A 37 30.93 -28.84 -23.55
C GLY A 37 29.62 -28.44 -24.24
N GLU A 38 29.62 -27.30 -24.94
CA GLU A 38 28.41 -26.74 -25.59
C GLU A 38 27.89 -27.38 -26.91
N PRO A 39 28.48 -28.41 -27.57
CA PRO A 39 27.89 -28.88 -28.81
C PRO A 39 26.64 -29.75 -28.57
N GLU A 40 25.68 -29.70 -29.51
CA GLU A 40 24.53 -30.60 -29.58
C GLU A 40 25.00 -32.06 -29.77
N ILE A 41 25.27 -32.76 -28.67
CA ILE A 41 25.70 -34.15 -28.66
C ILE A 41 24.47 -35.06 -28.78
N GLY A 42 24.55 -36.03 -29.68
CA GLY A 42 23.43 -36.91 -29.99
C GLY A 42 23.81 -38.20 -30.71
N LEU A 43 22.79 -39.05 -30.84
CA LEU A 43 22.83 -40.30 -31.58
C LEU A 43 22.23 -40.08 -32.97
N ARG A 44 23.02 -40.30 -34.02
CA ARG A 44 22.59 -40.20 -35.42
C ARG A 44 22.31 -41.59 -35.96
N PHE A 45 21.08 -41.80 -36.43
CA PHE A 45 20.64 -43.03 -37.09
C PHE A 45 20.70 -42.86 -38.60
N SER A 46 21.35 -43.79 -39.29
CA SER A 46 21.45 -43.78 -40.75
C SER A 46 20.10 -44.06 -41.41
N ALA A 47 19.84 -43.45 -42.57
CA ALA A 47 18.62 -43.68 -43.34
C ALA A 47 18.49 -45.16 -43.77
N SER A 48 17.27 -45.70 -43.70
CA SER A 48 16.92 -47.06 -44.14
C SER A 48 15.76 -47.03 -45.13
N GLU A 49 15.44 -48.13 -45.81
CA GLU A 49 14.30 -48.22 -46.74
C GLU A 49 12.95 -47.88 -46.08
N GLN A 50 12.86 -47.93 -44.74
CA GLN A 50 11.63 -47.68 -43.98
C GLN A 50 11.62 -46.34 -43.23
N HIS A 51 12.78 -45.70 -42.99
CA HIS A 51 12.89 -44.49 -42.15
C HIS A 51 13.95 -43.52 -42.66
N ALA A 52 13.61 -42.22 -42.64
CA ALA A 52 14.56 -41.14 -42.92
C ALA A 52 15.64 -41.02 -41.84
N GLU A 53 16.72 -40.30 -42.14
CA GLU A 53 17.78 -40.02 -41.18
C GLU A 53 17.23 -39.29 -39.95
N GLN A 54 17.61 -39.73 -38.75
CA GLN A 54 17.11 -39.19 -37.48
C GLN A 54 18.25 -38.91 -36.50
N VAL A 55 18.16 -37.77 -35.80
CA VAL A 55 19.08 -37.37 -34.73
C VAL A 55 18.32 -37.31 -33.42
N VAL A 56 18.81 -38.04 -32.42
CA VAL A 56 18.26 -38.04 -31.06
C VAL A 56 19.28 -37.40 -30.12
N GLY A 57 18.93 -36.29 -29.50
CA GLY A 57 19.81 -35.61 -28.55
C GLY A 57 20.05 -36.46 -27.29
N LEU A 58 21.19 -36.26 -26.62
CA LEU A 58 21.58 -37.09 -25.48
C LEU A 58 20.56 -37.05 -24.32
N ALA A 59 19.94 -35.90 -24.06
CA ALA A 59 18.87 -35.78 -23.05
C ALA A 59 17.61 -36.58 -23.40
N GLN A 60 17.26 -36.67 -24.69
CA GLN A 60 16.16 -37.50 -25.18
C GLN A 60 16.49 -38.99 -25.08
N ALA A 61 17.73 -39.35 -25.44
CA ALA A 61 18.23 -40.72 -25.31
C ALA A 61 18.23 -41.18 -23.84
N TRP A 62 18.69 -40.33 -22.91
CA TRP A 62 18.67 -40.64 -21.48
C TRP A 62 17.25 -40.87 -20.95
N ALA A 63 16.31 -39.99 -21.31
CA ALA A 63 14.90 -40.17 -20.96
C ALA A 63 14.28 -41.45 -21.58
N PHE A 64 14.68 -41.80 -22.80
CA PHE A 64 14.22 -43.04 -23.46
C PHE A 64 14.68 -44.28 -22.71
N VAL A 65 15.97 -44.37 -22.36
CA VAL A 65 16.56 -45.52 -21.66
C VAL A 65 15.96 -45.69 -20.26
N HIS A 66 15.58 -44.59 -19.60
CA HIS A 66 14.87 -44.65 -18.32
C HIS A 66 13.46 -45.26 -18.45
N LYS A 67 12.72 -44.95 -19.53
CA LYS A 67 11.40 -45.55 -19.80
C LYS A 67 11.49 -46.99 -20.32
N HIS A 68 12.56 -47.30 -21.05
CA HIS A 68 12.78 -48.58 -21.73
C HIS A 68 14.16 -49.16 -21.35
N PRO A 69 14.27 -49.87 -20.21
CA PRO A 69 15.56 -50.38 -19.73
C PRO A 69 16.14 -51.50 -20.60
N ASN A 70 15.31 -52.15 -21.43
CA ASN A 70 15.74 -53.23 -22.33
C ASN A 70 16.27 -52.65 -23.65
N LEU A 71 17.59 -52.52 -23.75
CA LEU A 71 18.28 -52.04 -24.95
C LEU A 71 18.50 -53.18 -25.96
N ALA A 72 18.28 -52.91 -27.25
CA ALA A 72 18.50 -53.89 -28.32
C ALA A 72 20.00 -54.07 -28.60
N ALA A 73 20.49 -55.32 -28.60
CA ALA A 73 21.90 -55.64 -28.84
C ALA A 73 22.43 -55.23 -30.24
N ALA A 74 21.53 -54.91 -31.19
CA ALA A 74 21.87 -54.51 -32.56
C ALA A 74 21.99 -52.98 -32.77
N LEU A 75 21.92 -52.17 -31.71
CA LEU A 75 21.93 -50.70 -31.76
C LEU A 75 23.21 -50.09 -32.37
N ASP A 76 24.35 -50.79 -32.31
CA ASP A 76 25.66 -50.27 -32.76
C ASP A 76 25.85 -50.29 -34.30
N ARG A 77 24.97 -50.97 -35.06
CA ARG A 77 25.07 -51.04 -36.53
C ARG A 77 24.42 -49.86 -37.28
N PRO A 78 23.22 -49.37 -36.89
CA PRO A 78 22.58 -48.23 -37.56
C PRO A 78 22.91 -46.86 -36.94
N CYS A 79 23.64 -46.79 -35.82
CA CYS A 79 23.77 -45.60 -34.97
C CYS A 79 25.23 -45.16 -34.78
N VAL A 80 25.48 -43.85 -34.83
CA VAL A 80 26.79 -43.24 -34.55
C VAL A 80 26.64 -42.08 -33.57
N VAL A 81 27.57 -41.96 -32.61
CA VAL A 81 27.63 -40.81 -31.69
C VAL A 81 28.20 -39.60 -32.42
N THR A 82 27.52 -38.46 -32.35
CA THR A 82 27.87 -37.21 -33.03
C THR A 82 27.96 -36.04 -32.05
N GLY A 83 28.74 -35.01 -32.40
CA GLY A 83 28.87 -33.79 -31.58
C GLY A 83 29.98 -33.80 -30.52
N LEU A 84 30.71 -34.91 -30.32
CA LEU A 84 31.83 -34.98 -29.38
C LEU A 84 33.18 -34.62 -30.05
N SER A 85 34.06 -33.92 -29.32
CA SER A 85 35.43 -33.69 -29.79
C SER A 85 36.22 -35.01 -29.83
N LYS A 86 37.12 -35.16 -30.80
CA LYS A 86 37.97 -36.37 -30.93
C LYS A 86 38.91 -36.62 -29.74
N GLN A 87 39.07 -35.61 -28.87
CA GLN A 87 39.89 -35.68 -27.66
C GLN A 87 39.05 -36.06 -26.42
N HIS A 88 37.72 -36.06 -26.52
CA HIS A 88 36.84 -36.37 -25.40
C HIS A 88 36.80 -37.88 -25.11
N PRO A 89 36.87 -38.33 -23.84
CA PRO A 89 36.90 -39.75 -23.47
C PRO A 89 35.65 -40.55 -23.87
N LEU A 90 34.55 -39.87 -24.18
CA LEU A 90 33.31 -40.50 -24.65
C LEU A 90 33.27 -40.73 -26.18
N SER A 91 34.19 -40.15 -26.94
CA SER A 91 34.24 -40.30 -28.40
C SER A 91 34.62 -41.71 -28.87
N THR A 92 35.22 -42.51 -27.98
CA THR A 92 35.63 -43.90 -28.25
C THR A 92 34.59 -44.94 -27.86
N LEU A 93 33.45 -44.54 -27.26
CA LEU A 93 32.41 -45.46 -26.80
C LEU A 93 31.45 -45.84 -27.94
N THR A 94 31.01 -47.09 -27.95
CA THR A 94 29.89 -47.49 -28.83
C THR A 94 28.56 -46.88 -28.33
N PRO A 95 27.57 -46.67 -29.21
CA PRO A 95 26.24 -46.22 -28.80
C PRO A 95 25.65 -47.04 -27.64
N LEU A 96 25.79 -48.37 -27.66
CA LEU A 96 25.32 -49.24 -26.57
C LEU A 96 26.06 -48.96 -25.25
N GLN A 97 27.39 -48.77 -25.29
CA GLN A 97 28.19 -48.44 -24.10
C GLN A 97 27.81 -47.07 -23.52
N LEU A 98 27.57 -46.08 -24.39
CA LEU A 98 27.11 -44.75 -23.98
C LEU A 98 25.72 -44.83 -23.33
N LEU A 99 24.77 -45.54 -23.93
CA LEU A 99 23.43 -45.73 -23.38
C LEU A 99 23.45 -46.52 -22.06
N THR A 100 24.35 -47.49 -21.91
CA THR A 100 24.54 -48.22 -20.64
C THR A 100 25.06 -47.30 -19.54
N ARG A 101 25.97 -46.37 -19.87
CA ARG A 101 26.41 -45.35 -18.91
C ARG A 101 25.27 -44.42 -18.51
N LEU A 102 24.43 -43.98 -19.47
CA LEU A 102 23.26 -43.16 -19.19
C LEU A 102 22.22 -43.89 -18.33
N HIS A 103 22.07 -45.21 -18.49
CA HIS A 103 21.17 -46.03 -17.68
C HIS A 103 21.54 -46.00 -16.19
N ASN A 104 22.83 -45.92 -15.87
CA ASN A 104 23.32 -45.85 -14.49
C ASN A 104 23.10 -44.48 -13.84
N LEU A 105 22.68 -43.46 -14.59
CA LEU A 105 22.36 -42.13 -14.08
C LEU A 105 20.87 -42.02 -13.79
N ASP A 106 20.49 -41.35 -12.70
CA ASP A 106 19.09 -41.15 -12.33
C ASP A 106 18.55 -39.80 -12.84
N PRO A 107 17.73 -39.81 -13.92
CA PRO A 107 17.13 -38.58 -14.42
C PRO A 107 16.09 -37.99 -13.47
N GLN A 108 15.48 -38.78 -12.58
CA GLN A 108 14.53 -38.27 -11.59
C GLN A 108 15.25 -37.39 -10.56
N GLN A 109 16.36 -37.89 -10.02
CA GLN A 109 17.20 -37.13 -9.11
C GLN A 109 17.71 -35.83 -9.77
N ALA A 110 18.09 -35.87 -11.05
CA ALA A 110 18.52 -34.66 -11.77
C ALA A 110 17.41 -33.61 -11.90
N LEU A 111 16.17 -34.04 -12.17
CA LEU A 111 15.02 -33.13 -12.22
C LEU A 111 14.67 -32.56 -10.84
N GLU A 112 14.72 -33.37 -9.78
CA GLU A 112 14.48 -32.91 -8.40
C GLU A 112 15.52 -31.90 -7.94
N GLN A 113 16.81 -32.16 -8.21
CA GLN A 113 17.88 -31.23 -7.92
C GLN A 113 17.71 -29.92 -8.69
N SER A 114 17.39 -29.97 -9.99
CA SER A 114 17.14 -28.77 -10.78
C SER A 114 15.93 -27.98 -10.27
N TRP A 115 14.87 -28.67 -9.82
CA TRP A 115 13.69 -28.03 -9.25
C TRP A 115 14.01 -27.31 -7.94
N ASN A 116 14.67 -28.01 -7.01
CA ASN A 116 15.07 -27.43 -5.73
C ASN A 116 16.07 -26.29 -5.92
N ALA A 117 17.10 -26.45 -6.76
CA ALA A 117 18.07 -25.39 -7.03
C ALA A 117 17.42 -24.11 -7.59
N HIS A 118 16.39 -24.24 -8.43
CA HIS A 118 15.63 -23.08 -8.92
C HIS A 118 14.86 -22.39 -7.79
N TRP A 119 14.05 -23.14 -7.05
CA TRP A 119 13.15 -22.57 -6.02
C TRP A 119 13.89 -22.10 -4.76
N ASP A 120 15.01 -22.73 -4.42
CA ASP A 120 15.83 -22.38 -3.25
C ASP A 120 16.83 -21.26 -3.58
N GLY A 121 17.05 -20.97 -4.87
CA GLY A 121 17.80 -19.81 -5.32
C GLY A 121 17.08 -18.49 -5.02
N ARG A 122 17.84 -17.39 -4.99
CA ARG A 122 17.31 -16.04 -4.69
C ARG A 122 16.29 -15.57 -5.74
N ALA A 123 15.19 -14.99 -5.27
CA ALA A 123 14.27 -14.27 -6.13
C ALA A 123 14.85 -12.91 -6.54
N PRO A 124 14.85 -12.55 -7.84
CA PRO A 124 15.33 -11.25 -8.32
C PRO A 124 14.70 -10.08 -7.57
N GLY A 125 15.48 -9.03 -7.27
CA GLY A 125 14.99 -7.86 -6.55
C GLY A 125 14.50 -8.10 -5.12
N THR A 126 14.81 -9.25 -4.51
CA THR A 126 14.41 -9.56 -3.12
C THR A 126 15.53 -10.28 -2.34
N PRO A 127 15.51 -10.22 -0.99
CA PRO A 127 16.44 -10.95 -0.14
C PRO A 127 16.01 -12.40 0.15
N LEU A 128 14.97 -12.89 -0.52
CA LEU A 128 14.31 -14.17 -0.22
C LEU A 128 14.59 -15.20 -1.31
N SER A 129 14.39 -16.47 -0.99
CA SER A 129 14.34 -17.53 -2.00
C SER A 129 13.12 -17.35 -2.92
N ARG A 130 13.16 -17.92 -4.13
CA ARG A 130 12.00 -17.95 -5.05
C ARG A 130 10.81 -18.67 -4.42
N ARG A 131 11.05 -19.69 -3.60
CA ARG A 131 10.03 -20.44 -2.86
C ARG A 131 9.30 -19.54 -1.85
N GLU A 132 10.04 -18.86 -0.99
CA GLU A 132 9.47 -17.92 -0.01
C GLU A 132 8.76 -16.76 -0.71
N ARG A 133 9.35 -16.22 -1.77
CA ARG A 133 8.75 -15.13 -2.55
C ARG A 133 7.43 -15.57 -3.19
N ALA A 134 7.35 -16.78 -3.73
CA ALA A 134 6.11 -17.31 -4.28
C ALA A 134 5.03 -17.42 -3.19
N SER A 135 5.37 -17.90 -2.00
CA SER A 135 4.45 -17.96 -0.85
C SER A 135 3.95 -16.57 -0.43
N GLN A 136 4.83 -15.56 -0.42
CA GLN A 136 4.43 -14.17 -0.15
C GLN A 136 3.49 -13.62 -1.22
N LEU A 137 3.82 -13.80 -2.51
CA LEU A 137 2.97 -13.33 -3.61
C LEU A 137 1.62 -14.03 -3.62
N TYR A 138 1.57 -15.32 -3.30
CA TYR A 138 0.33 -16.08 -3.15
C TYR A 138 -0.58 -15.48 -2.06
N ARG A 139 -0.01 -15.14 -0.90
CA ARG A 139 -0.72 -14.46 0.19
C ARG A 139 -1.21 -13.08 -0.24
N ILE A 140 -0.35 -12.28 -0.87
CA ILE A 140 -0.71 -10.94 -1.39
C ILE A 140 -1.85 -11.05 -2.41
N HIS A 141 -1.83 -12.06 -3.27
CA HIS A 141 -2.91 -12.32 -4.23
C HIS A 141 -4.23 -12.57 -3.51
N LEU A 142 -4.25 -13.47 -2.53
CA LEU A 142 -5.44 -13.77 -1.73
C LEU A 142 -6.00 -12.51 -1.04
N GLU A 143 -5.16 -11.76 -0.32
CA GLU A 143 -5.54 -10.50 0.34
C GLU A 143 -6.08 -9.47 -0.66
N ALA A 144 -5.38 -9.29 -1.78
CA ALA A 144 -5.77 -8.30 -2.78
C ALA A 144 -7.10 -8.65 -3.43
N THR A 145 -7.37 -9.92 -3.70
CA THR A 145 -8.66 -10.37 -4.24
C THR A 145 -9.81 -10.15 -3.24
N ALA A 146 -9.58 -10.38 -1.95
CA ALA A 146 -10.57 -10.11 -0.90
C ALA A 146 -10.90 -8.61 -0.79
N HIS A 147 -9.89 -7.74 -0.78
CA HIS A 147 -10.10 -6.29 -0.76
C HIS A 147 -10.84 -5.78 -2.00
N VAL A 148 -10.56 -6.36 -3.18
CA VAL A 148 -11.25 -6.00 -4.41
C VAL A 148 -12.72 -6.44 -4.36
N ALA A 149 -13.00 -7.64 -3.86
CA ALA A 149 -14.37 -8.13 -3.68
C ALA A 149 -15.18 -7.26 -2.71
N LEU A 150 -14.56 -6.84 -1.59
CA LEU A 150 -15.17 -5.90 -0.64
C LEU A 150 -15.46 -4.54 -1.29
N ALA A 151 -14.50 -3.98 -2.02
CA ALA A 151 -14.66 -2.69 -2.69
C ALA A 151 -15.74 -2.71 -3.79
N GLN A 152 -16.00 -3.88 -4.37
CA GLN A 152 -17.06 -4.10 -5.36
C GLN A 152 -18.41 -4.45 -4.73
N ARG A 153 -18.48 -4.65 -3.40
CA ARG A 153 -19.64 -5.19 -2.69
C ARG A 153 -20.13 -6.54 -3.23
N THR A 154 -19.26 -7.30 -3.90
CA THR A 154 -19.56 -8.71 -4.27
C THR A 154 -19.49 -9.61 -3.03
N LEU A 155 -18.69 -9.22 -2.03
CA LEU A 155 -18.62 -9.84 -0.71
C LEU A 155 -18.75 -8.77 0.38
N SER A 156 -19.44 -9.10 1.47
CA SER A 156 -19.56 -8.22 2.64
C SER A 156 -18.36 -8.37 3.60
N ALA A 157 -18.16 -7.37 4.46
CA ALA A 157 -17.13 -7.45 5.51
C ALA A 157 -17.36 -8.64 6.45
N GLU A 158 -18.62 -9.00 6.73
CA GLU A 158 -18.97 -10.16 7.54
C GLU A 158 -18.58 -11.48 6.87
N GLN A 159 -18.80 -11.61 5.55
CA GLN A 159 -18.43 -12.80 4.78
C GLN A 159 -16.91 -12.99 4.69
N LEU A 160 -16.13 -11.90 4.75
CA LEU A 160 -14.67 -11.95 4.73
C LEU A 160 -14.02 -12.09 6.12
N ARG A 161 -14.77 -11.86 7.19
CA ARG A 161 -14.28 -12.01 8.57
C ARG A 161 -13.55 -13.34 8.84
N PRO A 162 -14.00 -14.50 8.34
CA PRO A 162 -13.31 -15.76 8.56
C PRO A 162 -11.93 -15.82 7.90
N LEU A 163 -11.77 -15.19 6.73
CA LEU A 163 -10.48 -15.08 6.06
C LEU A 163 -9.51 -14.24 6.88
N TRP A 164 -9.95 -13.06 7.34
CA TRP A 164 -9.11 -12.18 8.16
C TRP A 164 -8.70 -12.84 9.48
N LEU A 165 -9.61 -13.59 10.13
CA LEU A 165 -9.30 -14.37 11.33
C LEU A 165 -8.23 -15.44 11.11
N LEU A 166 -8.18 -16.08 9.94
CA LEU A 166 -7.13 -17.05 9.61
C LEU A 166 -5.78 -16.39 9.26
N MET A 167 -5.80 -15.10 8.95
CA MET A 167 -4.61 -14.32 8.60
C MET A 167 -4.00 -13.62 9.82
N ASP A 168 -4.82 -13.31 10.82
CA ASP A 168 -4.42 -12.69 12.08
C ASP A 168 -4.17 -13.79 13.13
N ASP A 169 -2.89 -14.14 13.35
CA ASP A 169 -2.42 -15.18 14.30
C ASP A 169 -2.82 -14.92 15.78
N THR A 170 -3.45 -13.78 16.09
CA THR A 170 -3.69 -13.30 17.46
C THR A 170 -5.13 -13.42 17.96
N SER A 171 -6.06 -13.91 17.14
CA SER A 171 -7.50 -13.85 17.47
C SER A 171 -8.08 -15.21 17.84
N ALA A 172 -8.35 -15.44 19.13
CA ALA A 172 -9.21 -16.53 19.58
C ALA A 172 -10.67 -16.25 19.18
N SER A 173 -11.09 -16.72 18.01
CA SER A 173 -12.49 -16.66 17.59
C SER A 173 -13.35 -17.59 18.46
N PRO A 174 -14.57 -17.19 18.87
CA PRO A 174 -15.50 -18.05 19.59
C PRO A 174 -16.07 -19.19 18.74
N GLN A 175 -15.90 -19.14 17.40
CA GLN A 175 -16.33 -20.21 16.48
C GLN A 175 -15.13 -20.79 15.72
N PRO A 176 -15.05 -22.14 15.58
CA PRO A 176 -13.95 -22.78 14.87
C PRO A 176 -14.06 -22.49 13.38
N VAL A 177 -13.06 -21.78 12.84
CA VAL A 177 -12.88 -21.60 11.40
C VAL A 177 -12.05 -22.77 10.88
N ARG A 178 -12.52 -23.43 9.82
CA ARG A 178 -11.84 -24.57 9.18
C ARG A 178 -11.37 -24.19 7.79
N ALA A 179 -10.18 -24.64 7.43
CA ALA A 179 -9.60 -24.45 6.12
C ALA A 179 -9.35 -25.83 5.47
N GLU A 180 -9.86 -26.01 4.26
CA GLU A 180 -9.87 -27.29 3.55
C GLU A 180 -9.38 -27.12 2.11
N ARG A 181 -8.82 -28.20 1.55
CA ARG A 181 -8.60 -28.36 0.12
C ARG A 181 -9.77 -29.13 -0.49
N VAL A 182 -10.17 -28.75 -1.70
CA VAL A 182 -11.17 -29.48 -2.49
C VAL A 182 -10.49 -30.26 -3.61
N ASP A 183 -10.81 -31.53 -3.74
CA ASP A 183 -10.38 -32.41 -4.83
C ASP A 183 -11.61 -32.98 -5.56
N LEU A 184 -11.51 -33.12 -6.89
CA LEU A 184 -12.58 -33.62 -7.74
C LEU A 184 -12.34 -35.10 -8.05
N LEU A 185 -13.34 -35.94 -7.78
CA LEU A 185 -13.35 -37.36 -8.11
C LEU A 185 -14.24 -37.57 -9.34
N LEU A 186 -13.64 -38.09 -10.40
CA LEU A 186 -14.28 -38.37 -11.69
C LEU A 186 -14.95 -39.75 -11.67
N SER A 187 -15.84 -40.03 -12.63
CA SER A 187 -16.59 -41.30 -12.72
C SER A 187 -15.71 -42.55 -12.93
N ASN A 188 -14.47 -42.36 -13.37
CA ASN A 188 -13.46 -43.40 -13.57
C ASN A 188 -12.49 -43.51 -12.36
N ASP A 189 -12.89 -43.00 -11.20
CA ASP A 189 -12.10 -42.92 -9.96
C ASP A 189 -10.78 -42.14 -10.09
N THR A 190 -10.60 -41.35 -11.16
CA THR A 190 -9.44 -40.46 -11.26
C THR A 190 -9.65 -39.19 -10.42
N ARG A 191 -8.64 -38.84 -9.61
CA ARG A 191 -8.64 -37.67 -8.73
C ARG A 191 -7.97 -36.49 -9.43
N VAL A 192 -8.69 -35.39 -9.57
CA VAL A 192 -8.16 -34.09 -10.03
C VAL A 192 -8.00 -33.19 -8.81
N THR A 193 -6.76 -32.91 -8.43
CA THR A 193 -6.46 -32.08 -7.27
C THR A 193 -6.43 -30.60 -7.63
N LEU A 194 -6.95 -29.75 -6.74
CA LEU A 194 -6.85 -28.29 -6.86
C LEU A 194 -5.91 -27.77 -5.75
N PRO A 195 -4.58 -27.90 -5.93
CA PRO A 195 -3.61 -27.68 -4.86
C PRO A 195 -3.56 -26.21 -4.38
N ASP A 196 -3.88 -25.28 -5.28
CA ASP A 196 -3.86 -23.84 -5.05
C ASP A 196 -5.18 -23.27 -4.51
N ALA A 197 -6.22 -24.10 -4.38
CA ALA A 197 -7.54 -23.68 -3.91
C ALA A 197 -7.67 -23.76 -2.38
N TRP A 198 -8.55 -22.92 -1.82
CA TRP A 198 -8.96 -22.99 -0.42
C TRP A 198 -10.47 -22.96 -0.29
N VAL A 199 -11.01 -23.76 0.63
CA VAL A 199 -12.37 -23.62 1.12
C VAL A 199 -12.32 -23.31 2.61
N ILE A 200 -12.83 -22.15 2.99
CA ILE A 200 -12.86 -21.66 4.37
C ILE A 200 -14.32 -21.73 4.85
N SER A 201 -14.55 -22.39 5.97
CA SER A 201 -15.88 -22.57 6.55
C SER A 201 -15.91 -22.15 8.01
N VAL A 202 -17.06 -21.65 8.48
CA VAL A 202 -17.29 -21.28 9.87
C VAL A 202 -18.35 -22.21 10.47
N GLY A 203 -18.04 -22.83 11.61
CA GLY A 203 -18.99 -23.70 12.31
C GLY A 203 -19.16 -25.08 11.65
N ASP A 204 -20.39 -25.48 11.36
CA ASP A 204 -20.69 -26.77 10.69
C ASP A 204 -20.31 -26.69 9.21
N SER A 205 -19.37 -27.54 8.78
CA SER A 205 -18.86 -27.63 7.41
C SER A 205 -19.93 -27.85 6.33
N GLN A 206 -21.11 -28.39 6.68
CA GLN A 206 -22.17 -28.66 5.70
C GLN A 206 -23.14 -27.47 5.54
N ASN A 207 -23.53 -26.86 6.66
CA ASN A 207 -24.60 -25.86 6.72
C ASN A 207 -24.10 -24.42 6.94
N GLY A 208 -22.83 -24.24 7.31
CA GLY A 208 -22.20 -22.94 7.52
C GLY A 208 -21.76 -22.29 6.21
N ALA A 209 -21.64 -20.97 6.25
CA ALA A 209 -21.15 -20.17 5.14
C ALA A 209 -19.76 -20.65 4.69
N GLN A 210 -19.57 -20.74 3.37
CA GLN A 210 -18.35 -21.21 2.73
C GLN A 210 -17.73 -20.09 1.92
N LEU A 211 -16.44 -19.88 2.06
CA LEU A 211 -15.65 -18.98 1.23
C LEU A 211 -14.69 -19.80 0.38
N LEU A 212 -14.84 -19.74 -0.93
CA LEU A 212 -14.03 -20.46 -1.91
C LEU A 212 -13.03 -19.51 -2.55
N TYR A 213 -11.75 -19.90 -2.52
CA TYR A 213 -10.68 -19.24 -3.24
C TYR A 213 -10.14 -20.12 -4.37
N LEU A 214 -10.23 -19.62 -5.61
CA LEU A 214 -9.73 -20.22 -6.84
C LEU A 214 -8.83 -19.25 -7.59
N PRO A 215 -7.50 -19.29 -7.37
CA PRO A 215 -6.58 -18.27 -7.91
C PRO A 215 -6.49 -18.22 -9.44
N LYS A 216 -6.84 -19.31 -10.13
CA LYS A 216 -6.82 -19.40 -11.60
C LYS A 216 -8.02 -18.75 -12.28
N GLN A 217 -9.06 -18.37 -11.54
CA GLN A 217 -10.30 -17.79 -12.07
C GLN A 217 -10.30 -16.26 -12.00
N ALA A 218 -10.95 -15.60 -12.96
CA ALA A 218 -11.09 -14.15 -12.97
C ALA A 218 -11.83 -13.61 -11.74
N VAL A 219 -12.78 -14.37 -11.20
CA VAL A 219 -13.40 -14.13 -9.89
C VAL A 219 -12.80 -15.12 -8.90
N ALA A 220 -11.67 -14.74 -8.32
CA ALA A 220 -10.85 -15.64 -7.51
C ALA A 220 -11.45 -15.96 -6.13
N LEU A 221 -12.34 -15.12 -5.59
CA LEU A 221 -12.93 -15.31 -4.26
C LEU A 221 -14.45 -15.20 -4.32
N GLN A 222 -15.15 -16.18 -3.75
CA GLN A 222 -16.62 -16.27 -3.77
C GLN A 222 -17.15 -16.84 -2.46
N ALA A 223 -18.32 -16.34 -2.03
CA ALA A 223 -19.01 -16.84 -0.85
C ALA A 223 -20.28 -17.61 -1.23
N PHE A 224 -20.56 -18.67 -0.47
CA PHE A 224 -21.74 -19.52 -0.62
C PHE A 224 -22.41 -19.70 0.74
N ALA A 225 -23.74 -19.74 0.75
CA ALA A 225 -24.49 -19.96 1.98
C ALA A 225 -24.32 -21.39 2.50
N LYS A 226 -24.31 -22.39 1.60
CA LYS A 226 -24.18 -23.81 1.93
C LYS A 226 -23.15 -24.52 1.08
N ARG A 227 -22.66 -25.66 1.58
CA ARG A 227 -21.71 -26.53 0.88
C ARG A 227 -22.26 -27.11 -0.42
N ALA A 228 -23.55 -27.44 -0.46
CA ALA A 228 -24.22 -27.95 -1.66
C ALA A 228 -24.20 -26.92 -2.81
N ASP A 229 -24.38 -25.63 -2.50
CA ASP A 229 -24.37 -24.56 -3.49
C ASP A 229 -22.97 -24.41 -4.12
N LEU A 230 -21.93 -24.51 -3.30
CA LEU A 230 -20.54 -24.51 -3.73
C LEU A 230 -20.24 -25.69 -4.68
N GLN A 231 -20.70 -26.90 -4.33
CA GLN A 231 -20.50 -28.09 -5.17
C GLN A 231 -21.24 -28.01 -6.51
N ALA A 232 -22.49 -27.55 -6.48
CA ALA A 232 -23.27 -27.33 -7.69
C ALA A 232 -22.63 -26.27 -8.61
N TRP A 233 -22.05 -25.22 -8.02
CA TRP A 233 -21.31 -24.20 -8.75
C TRP A 233 -20.01 -24.76 -9.35
N LEU A 234 -19.19 -25.47 -8.58
CA LEU A 234 -17.93 -26.08 -9.05
C LEU A 234 -18.15 -27.05 -10.23
N GLY A 235 -19.23 -27.82 -10.21
CA GLY A 235 -19.58 -28.74 -11.30
C GLY A 235 -19.84 -28.04 -12.65
N ARG A 236 -20.18 -26.74 -12.64
CA ARG A 236 -20.44 -25.94 -13.86
C ARG A 236 -19.20 -25.22 -14.41
N GLN A 237 -18.11 -25.12 -13.65
CA GLN A 237 -16.96 -24.27 -13.99
C GLN A 237 -15.96 -24.89 -14.99
N GLY A 238 -16.20 -26.13 -15.45
CA GLY A 238 -15.30 -26.79 -16.43
C GLY A 238 -13.87 -26.98 -15.91
N LEU A 239 -13.70 -27.27 -14.61
CA LEU A 239 -12.39 -27.43 -13.95
C LEU A 239 -11.67 -28.74 -14.31
N VAL A 240 -12.34 -29.65 -15.02
CA VAL A 240 -11.80 -30.94 -15.45
C VAL A 240 -10.98 -30.77 -16.73
N PRO A 241 -9.72 -31.26 -16.77
CA PRO A 241 -8.91 -31.22 -17.99
C PRO A 241 -9.61 -31.88 -19.20
N LYS A 242 -9.37 -31.33 -20.39
CA LYS A 242 -9.93 -31.85 -21.65
C LYS A 242 -9.50 -33.31 -21.87
N GLY A 243 -10.47 -34.20 -22.13
CA GLY A 243 -10.24 -35.63 -22.36
C GLY A 243 -10.57 -36.55 -21.18
N LEU A 244 -10.99 -35.99 -20.03
CA LEU A 244 -11.49 -36.74 -18.87
C LEU A 244 -13.02 -36.62 -18.76
N PRO A 245 -13.72 -37.63 -18.18
CA PRO A 245 -15.17 -37.62 -18.07
C PRO A 245 -15.64 -36.55 -17.06
N ALA A 246 -16.38 -35.54 -17.52
CA ALA A 246 -16.87 -34.44 -16.67
C ALA A 246 -18.24 -34.70 -16.00
N SER A 247 -18.83 -35.88 -16.23
CA SER A 247 -20.12 -36.31 -15.66
C SER A 247 -19.93 -37.01 -14.30
N ASP A 248 -20.93 -36.85 -13.42
CA ASP A 248 -20.99 -37.48 -12.07
C ASP A 248 -19.82 -37.13 -11.13
N LEU A 249 -19.41 -35.86 -11.13
CA LEU A 249 -18.36 -35.36 -10.25
C LEU A 249 -18.72 -35.52 -8.76
N ARG A 250 -17.81 -36.13 -8.00
CA ARG A 250 -17.83 -36.16 -6.54
C ARG A 250 -16.75 -35.23 -5.98
N PHE A 251 -16.99 -34.69 -4.79
CA PHE A 251 -16.10 -33.72 -4.16
C PHE A 251 -15.55 -34.29 -2.85
N GLU A 252 -14.24 -34.41 -2.75
CA GLU A 252 -13.53 -34.80 -1.53
C GLU A 252 -12.89 -33.56 -0.91
N TYR A 253 -12.98 -33.45 0.42
CA TYR A 253 -12.40 -32.34 1.15
C TYR A 253 -11.42 -32.85 2.19
N SER A 254 -10.21 -32.31 2.13
CA SER A 254 -9.14 -32.68 3.04
C SER A 254 -8.80 -31.48 3.92
N PRO A 255 -8.70 -31.65 5.25
CA PRO A 255 -8.30 -30.56 6.14
C PRO A 255 -6.90 -30.09 5.77
N ARG A 256 -6.68 -28.78 5.78
CA ARG A 256 -5.41 -28.17 5.40
C ARG A 256 -4.89 -27.31 6.52
N ALA A 257 -3.64 -27.57 6.92
CA ALA A 257 -3.00 -26.84 8.00
C ALA A 257 -2.72 -25.39 7.60
N LEU A 258 -2.83 -24.48 8.58
CA LEU A 258 -2.29 -23.13 8.48
C LEU A 258 -0.75 -23.17 8.49
N PRO A 259 -0.06 -22.17 7.90
CA PRO A 259 -0.58 -20.92 7.31
C PRO A 259 -1.20 -21.09 5.90
N LEU A 260 -2.00 -20.10 5.46
CA LEU A 260 -2.63 -20.08 4.12
C LEU A 260 -1.62 -20.16 2.95
N THR A 261 -0.33 -19.88 3.21
CA THR A 261 0.76 -20.07 2.25
C THR A 261 1.03 -21.54 1.89
N GLN A 262 0.50 -22.51 2.66
CA GLN A 262 0.50 -23.94 2.29
C GLN A 262 -0.11 -24.18 0.91
N GLY A 263 -1.05 -23.29 0.51
CA GLY A 263 -1.54 -23.07 -0.86
C GLY A 263 -0.48 -23.27 -1.94
N MET A 264 0.59 -22.49 -1.79
CA MET A 264 1.69 -22.42 -2.72
C MET A 264 2.61 -23.65 -2.62
N THR A 265 2.87 -24.14 -1.41
CA THR A 265 3.71 -25.33 -1.18
C THR A 265 3.13 -26.57 -1.86
N ASP A 266 1.82 -26.79 -1.74
CA ASP A 266 1.18 -27.94 -2.37
C ASP A 266 1.13 -27.78 -3.90
N LEU A 267 0.99 -26.55 -4.40
CA LEU A 267 1.05 -26.26 -5.84
C LEU A 267 2.44 -26.59 -6.40
N LEU A 268 3.52 -26.17 -5.72
CA LEU A 268 4.89 -26.50 -6.12
C LEU A 268 5.13 -28.01 -6.10
N SER A 269 4.66 -28.69 -5.05
CA SER A 269 4.80 -30.14 -4.91
C SER A 269 4.02 -30.89 -6.00
N HIS A 270 2.80 -30.42 -6.32
CA HIS A 270 1.98 -30.98 -7.39
C HIS A 270 2.68 -30.87 -8.75
N TRP A 271 3.25 -29.71 -9.08
CA TRP A 271 3.96 -29.51 -10.34
C TRP A 271 5.26 -30.32 -10.44
N GLN A 272 6.00 -30.44 -9.33
CA GLN A 272 7.17 -31.31 -9.26
C GLN A 272 6.79 -32.76 -9.54
N GLN A 273 5.74 -33.26 -8.89
CA GLN A 273 5.23 -34.63 -9.11
C GLN A 273 4.72 -34.83 -10.53
N ALA A 274 4.00 -33.86 -11.10
CA ALA A 274 3.50 -33.94 -12.47
C ALA A 274 4.64 -34.01 -13.49
N ARG A 275 5.74 -33.29 -13.26
CA ARG A 275 6.94 -33.34 -14.10
C ARG A 275 7.64 -34.71 -14.02
N LEU A 276 7.78 -35.25 -12.82
CA LEU A 276 8.31 -36.61 -12.62
C LEU A 276 7.39 -37.67 -13.26
N ALA A 277 6.08 -37.50 -13.15
CA ALA A 277 5.10 -38.38 -13.78
C ALA A 277 5.16 -38.31 -15.31
N ALA A 278 5.37 -37.13 -15.91
CA ALA A 278 5.56 -36.97 -17.35
C ALA A 278 6.84 -37.67 -17.85
N LEU A 279 7.90 -37.70 -17.04
CA LEU A 279 9.11 -38.47 -17.33
C LEU A 279 8.86 -39.99 -17.22
N ARG A 280 7.98 -40.44 -16.33
CA ARG A 280 7.60 -41.86 -16.20
C ARG A 280 6.53 -42.30 -17.20
N GLY A 281 5.75 -41.35 -17.74
CA GLY A 281 4.53 -41.57 -18.51
C GLY A 281 4.74 -42.53 -19.67
N ALA A 282 3.85 -43.53 -19.74
CA ALA A 282 3.83 -44.54 -20.79
C ALA A 282 3.57 -43.88 -22.14
N THR A 283 4.60 -43.71 -22.94
CA THR A 283 4.42 -43.73 -24.39
C THR A 283 3.82 -45.11 -24.74
N PRO A 284 2.81 -45.19 -25.62
CA PRO A 284 2.28 -46.48 -26.04
C PRO A 284 3.46 -47.36 -26.43
N ASN A 285 3.46 -48.60 -25.94
CA ASN A 285 4.58 -49.54 -25.88
C ASN A 285 5.19 -49.80 -27.27
N ARG A 286 5.95 -48.84 -27.80
CA ARG A 286 6.55 -48.84 -29.13
C ARG A 286 8.06 -48.90 -28.95
N PRO A 287 8.66 -50.10 -28.96
CA PRO A 287 10.08 -50.27 -28.72
C PRO A 287 10.89 -49.82 -29.94
N GLY A 288 11.43 -48.60 -29.90
CA GLY A 288 12.31 -48.09 -30.97
C GLY A 288 12.94 -46.74 -30.65
N LEU A 289 14.24 -46.72 -30.33
CA LEU A 289 14.96 -45.48 -30.02
C LEU A 289 15.09 -44.55 -31.24
N ALA A 290 15.27 -45.10 -32.44
CA ALA A 290 15.31 -44.32 -33.68
C ALA A 290 13.95 -43.62 -33.89
N GLU A 291 12.88 -44.40 -34.02
CA GLU A 291 11.54 -43.92 -34.39
C GLU A 291 10.89 -43.03 -33.33
N HIS A 292 11.12 -43.29 -32.04
CA HIS A 292 10.39 -42.64 -30.94
C HIS A 292 11.28 -41.84 -29.98
N GLY A 293 12.60 -41.95 -30.06
CA GLY A 293 13.53 -41.26 -29.16
C GLY A 293 13.34 -39.74 -29.14
N ALA A 294 13.11 -39.12 -30.31
CA ALA A 294 12.90 -37.68 -30.42
C ALA A 294 11.62 -37.17 -29.72
N GLN A 295 10.60 -38.04 -29.62
CA GLN A 295 9.25 -37.72 -29.11
C GLN A 295 9.07 -38.02 -27.60
N VAL A 296 10.04 -38.70 -26.96
CA VAL A 296 9.96 -39.15 -25.56
C VAL A 296 9.61 -38.03 -24.58
N LEU A 297 10.11 -36.82 -24.85
CA LEU A 297 9.94 -35.64 -24.01
C LEU A 297 8.74 -34.77 -24.39
N ASP A 298 7.91 -35.13 -25.37
CA ASP A 298 6.83 -34.25 -25.86
C ASP A 298 5.78 -33.97 -24.78
N GLN A 299 5.41 -34.96 -23.97
CA GLN A 299 4.53 -34.77 -22.82
C GLN A 299 5.16 -33.81 -21.78
N ALA A 300 6.46 -33.97 -21.50
CA ALA A 300 7.18 -33.08 -20.59
C ALA A 300 7.30 -31.65 -21.16
N ARG A 301 7.54 -31.50 -22.46
CA ARG A 301 7.56 -30.20 -23.16
C ARG A 301 6.20 -29.51 -23.12
N GLN A 302 5.11 -30.26 -23.29
CA GLN A 302 3.76 -29.71 -23.17
C GLN A 302 3.49 -29.22 -21.74
N LEU A 303 3.91 -29.97 -20.73
CA LEU A 303 3.82 -29.58 -19.32
C LEU A 303 4.69 -28.34 -19.01
N ASP A 304 5.93 -28.29 -19.50
CA ASP A 304 6.82 -27.14 -19.36
C ASP A 304 6.25 -25.87 -20.04
N ARG A 305 5.60 -26.03 -21.20
CA ARG A 305 4.86 -24.93 -21.86
C ARG A 305 3.65 -24.48 -21.04
N GLN A 306 2.92 -25.41 -20.41
CA GLN A 306 1.83 -25.06 -19.51
C GLN A 306 2.32 -24.30 -18.27
N LEU A 307 3.47 -24.67 -17.72
CA LEU A 307 4.10 -23.96 -16.60
C LEU A 307 4.56 -22.54 -16.97
N SER A 308 5.13 -22.37 -18.17
CA SER A 308 5.68 -21.08 -18.62
C SER A 308 4.63 -20.13 -19.20
N VAL A 309 3.62 -20.64 -19.91
CA VAL A 309 2.59 -19.85 -20.62
C VAL A 309 1.24 -19.88 -19.90
N GLY A 310 0.89 -21.00 -19.27
CA GLY A 310 -0.38 -21.16 -18.57
C GLY A 310 -0.38 -20.29 -17.32
N GLY A 311 -1.09 -19.17 -17.38
CA GLY A 311 -1.23 -18.24 -16.26
C GLY A 311 -1.65 -18.98 -14.99
N VAL A 312 -0.68 -19.24 -14.11
CA VAL A 312 -0.89 -19.99 -12.87
C VAL A 312 -1.86 -19.24 -11.95
N PHE A 313 -1.97 -17.92 -12.13
CA PHE A 313 -2.87 -17.01 -11.42
C PHE A 313 -3.57 -16.08 -12.40
N ALA A 314 -4.86 -15.85 -12.15
CA ALA A 314 -5.65 -14.88 -12.88
C ALA A 314 -5.12 -13.46 -12.65
N VAL A 315 -5.16 -12.64 -13.69
CA VAL A 315 -4.97 -11.18 -13.57
C VAL A 315 -6.36 -10.56 -13.38
N PRO A 316 -6.49 -9.46 -12.62
CA PRO A 316 -7.77 -8.79 -12.47
C PRO A 316 -8.40 -8.49 -13.84
N PRO A 317 -9.72 -8.68 -13.99
CA PRO A 317 -10.41 -8.38 -15.24
C PRO A 317 -10.16 -6.92 -15.64
N THR A 318 -9.80 -6.70 -16.92
CA THR A 318 -9.47 -5.39 -17.49
C THR A 318 -10.67 -4.46 -17.53
N SER A 319 -11.86 -5.03 -17.76
CA SER A 319 -13.15 -4.38 -17.56
C SER A 319 -13.75 -4.91 -16.26
N PHE A 320 -13.77 -4.07 -15.24
CA PHE A 320 -14.75 -4.27 -14.19
C PHE A 320 -16.10 -4.15 -14.88
N ASN A 321 -16.87 -5.24 -14.91
CA ASN A 321 -18.29 -5.12 -15.10
C ASN A 321 -18.77 -4.23 -13.95
N SER A 322 -18.92 -2.94 -14.23
CA SER A 322 -19.73 -2.06 -13.41
C SER A 322 -21.02 -2.84 -13.17
N PRO A 323 -21.43 -3.13 -11.93
CA PRO A 323 -22.75 -3.67 -11.68
C PRO A 323 -23.74 -2.62 -12.19
N SER A 324 -24.17 -2.75 -13.45
CA SER A 324 -24.65 -1.66 -14.29
C SER A 324 -23.58 -0.55 -14.44
N GLU A 325 -23.49 0.12 -15.59
CA GLU A 325 -23.11 1.54 -15.52
C GLU A 325 -23.97 2.11 -14.40
N ALA A 326 -23.38 2.82 -13.43
CA ALA A 326 -24.17 3.65 -12.53
C ALA A 326 -25.10 4.39 -13.50
N THR A 327 -26.38 4.01 -13.51
CA THR A 327 -27.34 4.65 -14.38
C THR A 327 -27.21 6.13 -14.03
N ASP A 328 -27.49 7.04 -14.95
CA ASP A 328 -27.51 8.48 -14.63
C ASP A 328 -28.34 8.81 -13.36
N ASP A 329 -29.14 7.84 -12.89
CA ASP A 329 -29.92 7.80 -11.65
C ASP A 329 -29.17 7.46 -10.33
N GLU A 330 -27.91 7.01 -10.30
CA GLU A 330 -27.19 6.79 -9.02
C GLU A 330 -26.64 8.12 -8.46
N PRO A 331 -27.09 8.56 -7.27
CA PRO A 331 -26.79 9.90 -6.79
C PRO A 331 -25.32 10.03 -6.40
N LEU A 332 -24.66 11.03 -7.00
CA LEU A 332 -23.28 11.42 -6.73
C LEU A 332 -23.23 12.33 -5.49
N TRP A 333 -23.27 11.73 -4.30
CA TRP A 333 -23.45 12.44 -3.02
C TRP A 333 -22.38 13.50 -2.79
N PHE A 334 -22.73 14.78 -2.92
CA PHE A 334 -21.88 15.95 -2.63
C PHE A 334 -20.46 15.94 -3.26
N GLY A 335 -20.18 15.01 -4.18
CA GLY A 335 -18.82 14.67 -4.64
C GLY A 335 -17.89 14.07 -3.56
N ALA A 336 -18.44 13.40 -2.54
CA ALA A 336 -17.65 12.71 -1.52
C ALA A 336 -16.90 11.49 -2.10
N LEU A 337 -15.68 11.24 -1.60
CA LEU A 337 -14.80 10.15 -2.07
C LEU A 337 -14.49 9.10 -1.00
N HIS A 338 -15.32 9.02 0.04
CA HIS A 338 -15.15 8.12 1.17
C HIS A 338 -15.13 6.64 0.77
N ALA A 339 -14.47 5.80 1.57
CA ALA A 339 -14.18 4.41 1.22
C ALA A 339 -15.43 3.50 1.18
N ASP A 340 -16.48 3.88 1.89
CA ASP A 340 -17.80 3.25 1.94
C ASP A 340 -18.64 3.47 0.66
N ILE A 341 -18.34 4.53 -0.11
CA ILE A 341 -18.97 4.81 -1.40
C ILE A 341 -18.39 3.85 -2.46
N PRO A 342 -19.25 3.15 -3.24
CA PRO A 342 -18.79 2.25 -4.29
C PRO A 342 -17.80 2.92 -5.24
N TRP A 343 -16.73 2.21 -5.62
CA TRP A 343 -15.73 2.74 -6.55
C TRP A 343 -16.35 3.30 -7.85
N PRO A 344 -17.38 2.67 -8.48
CA PRO A 344 -17.94 3.18 -9.74
C PRO A 344 -18.56 4.57 -9.57
N VAL A 345 -19.29 4.77 -8.48
CA VAL A 345 -19.91 6.06 -8.10
C VAL A 345 -18.84 7.12 -7.88
N ARG A 346 -17.76 6.79 -7.14
CA ARG A 346 -16.64 7.72 -6.92
C ARG A 346 -15.95 8.12 -8.22
N LYS A 347 -15.71 7.16 -9.12
CA LYS A 347 -15.13 7.46 -10.44
C LYS A 347 -16.07 8.34 -11.28
N ALA A 348 -17.36 8.05 -11.29
CA ALA A 348 -18.35 8.84 -12.01
C ALA A 348 -18.41 10.28 -11.47
N ALA A 349 -18.35 10.46 -10.14
CA ALA A 349 -18.31 11.78 -9.51
C ALA A 349 -17.10 12.60 -9.97
N VAL A 350 -15.90 12.00 -9.97
CA VAL A 350 -14.67 12.64 -10.44
C VAL A 350 -14.76 12.96 -11.93
N ALA A 351 -15.21 12.01 -12.76
CA ALA A 351 -15.32 12.19 -14.20
C ALA A 351 -16.28 13.33 -14.57
N ARG A 352 -17.41 13.46 -13.86
CA ARG A 352 -18.37 14.56 -14.06
C ARG A 352 -17.75 15.92 -13.74
N GLN A 353 -17.02 16.03 -12.63
CA GLN A 353 -16.33 17.27 -12.27
C GLN A 353 -15.18 17.59 -13.24
N GLN A 354 -14.44 16.58 -13.70
CA GLN A 354 -13.40 16.76 -14.73
C GLN A 354 -13.99 17.29 -16.03
N ALA A 355 -15.06 16.67 -16.54
CA ALA A 355 -15.71 17.13 -17.77
C ALA A 355 -16.21 18.59 -17.67
N ALA A 356 -16.77 18.98 -16.52
CA ALA A 356 -17.22 20.35 -16.28
C ALA A 356 -16.03 21.35 -16.27
N LEU A 357 -14.94 21.00 -15.59
CA LEU A 357 -13.72 21.81 -15.54
C LEU A 357 -13.03 21.91 -16.90
N GLU A 358 -12.94 20.82 -17.65
CA GLU A 358 -12.35 20.77 -18.99
C GLU A 358 -13.15 21.65 -19.96
N HIS A 359 -14.47 21.49 -20.01
CA HIS A 359 -15.36 22.31 -20.84
C HIS A 359 -15.24 23.81 -20.49
N TRP A 360 -15.21 24.16 -19.21
CA TRP A 360 -14.99 25.55 -18.80
C TRP A 360 -13.60 26.04 -19.22
N SER A 361 -12.56 25.24 -19.05
CA SER A 361 -11.17 25.63 -19.29
C SER A 361 -10.86 25.95 -20.76
N GLN A 362 -11.58 25.33 -21.70
CA GLN A 362 -11.46 25.55 -23.15
C GLN A 362 -11.83 26.98 -23.55
N HIS A 363 -12.74 27.62 -22.79
CA HIS A 363 -13.23 28.97 -23.07
C HIS A 363 -12.77 30.01 -22.05
N ALA A 364 -12.07 29.59 -20.99
CA ALA A 364 -11.67 30.48 -19.89
C ALA A 364 -10.44 31.34 -20.23
N SER A 365 -10.52 32.65 -19.96
CA SER A 365 -9.39 33.58 -20.01
C SER A 365 -8.38 33.34 -18.87
N ALA A 366 -7.19 33.94 -18.97
CA ALA A 366 -6.18 33.84 -17.91
C ALA A 366 -6.68 34.43 -16.57
N GLU A 367 -7.42 35.54 -16.62
CA GLU A 367 -8.03 36.16 -15.44
C GLU A 367 -9.08 35.26 -14.79
N GLN A 368 -9.96 34.64 -15.60
CA GLN A 368 -10.98 33.71 -15.10
C GLN A 368 -10.36 32.47 -14.44
N ARG A 369 -9.21 32.01 -14.95
CA ARG A 369 -8.42 30.93 -14.34
C ARG A 369 -7.88 31.33 -12.98
N GLN A 370 -7.30 32.52 -12.88
CA GLN A 370 -6.82 33.05 -11.60
C GLN A 370 -7.95 33.23 -10.58
N THR A 371 -9.13 33.69 -11.01
CA THR A 371 -10.31 33.81 -10.13
C THR A 371 -10.77 32.45 -9.62
N LEU A 372 -10.78 31.41 -10.47
CA LEU A 372 -11.15 30.06 -10.06
C LEU A 372 -10.15 29.50 -9.04
N ASP A 373 -8.84 29.67 -9.27
CA ASP A 373 -7.80 29.24 -8.33
C ASP A 373 -7.93 29.97 -6.97
N GLN A 374 -8.22 31.27 -6.98
CA GLN A 374 -8.49 32.04 -5.75
C GLN A 374 -9.70 31.52 -4.97
N ARG A 375 -10.75 31.03 -5.66
CA ARG A 375 -11.93 30.46 -5.01
C ARG A 375 -11.62 29.12 -4.34
N PHE A 376 -10.81 28.27 -4.96
CA PHE A 376 -10.32 27.05 -4.32
C PHE A 376 -9.44 27.34 -3.11
N GLN A 377 -8.52 28.31 -3.20
CA GLN A 377 -7.70 28.74 -2.05
C GLN A 377 -8.56 29.31 -0.92
N THR A 378 -9.61 30.05 -1.26
CA THR A 378 -10.57 30.57 -0.26
C THR A 378 -11.25 29.41 0.47
N LEU A 379 -11.67 28.38 -0.25
CA LEU A 379 -12.31 27.21 0.31
C LEU A 379 -11.37 26.40 1.23
N GLU A 380 -10.12 26.18 0.80
CA GLU A 380 -9.08 25.55 1.64
C GLU A 380 -8.78 26.35 2.92
N SER A 381 -8.69 27.68 2.81
CA SER A 381 -8.48 28.54 3.98
C SER A 381 -9.66 28.51 4.94
N ALA A 382 -10.90 28.48 4.42
CA ALA A 382 -12.10 28.41 5.22
C ALA A 382 -12.25 27.04 5.91
N GLU A 383 -11.81 25.96 5.27
CA GLU A 383 -11.74 24.63 5.90
C GLU A 383 -10.77 24.64 7.10
N ALA A 384 -9.57 25.18 6.93
CA ALA A 384 -8.58 25.28 8.00
C ALA A 384 -9.06 26.18 9.17
N ASP A 385 -9.69 27.32 8.85
CA ASP A 385 -10.28 28.22 9.83
C ASP A 385 -11.41 27.54 10.62
N ALA A 386 -12.27 26.78 9.94
CA ALA A 386 -13.36 26.04 10.57
C ALA A 386 -12.85 24.91 11.46
N ASP A 387 -11.86 24.15 11.02
CA ASP A 387 -11.24 23.08 11.81
C ASP A 387 -10.59 23.64 13.08
N ALA A 388 -9.87 24.76 12.97
CA ALA A 388 -9.26 25.44 14.11
C ALA A 388 -10.32 25.95 15.11
N ALA A 389 -11.41 26.53 14.62
CA ALA A 389 -12.51 27.01 15.47
C ALA A 389 -13.27 25.85 16.13
N ALA A 390 -13.59 24.79 15.37
CA ALA A 390 -14.25 23.58 15.87
C ALA A 390 -13.40 22.87 16.93
N TYR A 391 -12.09 22.74 16.71
CA TYR A 391 -11.17 22.18 17.70
C TYR A 391 -11.20 22.99 19.00
N LYS A 392 -11.06 24.31 18.93
CA LYS A 392 -11.10 25.16 20.13
C LYS A 392 -12.46 25.11 20.84
N LEU A 393 -13.57 24.99 20.09
CA LEU A 393 -14.92 24.85 20.62
C LEU A 393 -15.12 23.47 21.30
N LEU A 394 -14.60 22.37 20.75
CA LEU A 394 -14.83 21.03 21.32
C LEU A 394 -13.87 20.70 22.49
N TYR A 395 -12.68 21.31 22.52
CA TYR A 395 -11.65 21.07 23.54
C TYR A 395 -11.60 22.14 24.64
N ARG A 396 -12.67 22.95 24.80
CA ARG A 396 -12.80 23.89 25.93
C ARG A 396 -12.63 23.19 27.27
N GLU A 397 -11.82 23.76 28.17
CA GLU A 397 -11.56 23.20 29.50
C GLU A 397 -12.79 23.27 30.42
N ARG A 398 -13.64 24.29 30.24
CA ARG A 398 -14.83 24.54 31.08
C ARG A 398 -16.06 24.69 30.21
N ALA A 399 -17.14 24.02 30.59
CA ALA A 399 -18.43 24.10 29.88
C ALA A 399 -19.04 25.52 29.90
N LEU A 400 -18.75 26.31 30.95
CA LEU A 400 -19.28 27.66 31.15
C LEU A 400 -18.38 28.77 30.58
N ASP A 401 -17.37 28.44 29.77
CA ASP A 401 -16.54 29.45 29.09
C ASP A 401 -17.30 30.04 27.88
N LEU A 402 -18.25 30.94 28.19
CA LEU A 402 -19.11 31.60 27.21
C LEU A 402 -18.33 32.56 26.28
N VAL A 403 -17.19 33.09 26.74
CA VAL A 403 -16.37 34.01 25.94
C VAL A 403 -15.69 33.23 24.81
N THR A 404 -15.05 32.11 25.14
CA THR A 404 -14.46 31.22 24.13
C THR A 404 -15.56 30.61 23.25
N LEU A 405 -16.69 30.20 23.82
CA LEU A 405 -17.85 29.71 23.05
C LEU A 405 -18.25 30.71 21.97
N ASN A 406 -18.58 31.95 22.34
CA ASN A 406 -19.07 32.95 21.39
C ASN A 406 -18.01 33.32 20.35
N ARG A 407 -16.75 33.45 20.76
CA ARG A 407 -15.65 33.79 19.82
C ARG A 407 -15.45 32.69 18.79
N GLU A 408 -15.30 31.44 19.22
CA GLU A 408 -15.03 30.32 18.32
C GLU A 408 -16.28 29.96 17.50
N PHE A 409 -17.49 30.10 18.06
CA PHE A 409 -18.72 29.93 17.30
C PHE A 409 -18.87 30.98 16.19
N THR A 410 -18.55 32.24 16.47
CA THR A 410 -18.54 33.32 15.46
C THR A 410 -17.49 33.06 14.37
N ALA A 411 -16.30 32.58 14.76
CA ALA A 411 -15.27 32.19 13.82
C ALA A 411 -15.71 31.02 12.93
N LEU A 412 -16.35 30.01 13.52
CA LEU A 412 -16.90 28.85 12.83
C LEU A 412 -17.98 29.26 11.82
N HIS A 413 -18.93 30.09 12.25
CA HIS A 413 -19.97 30.65 11.37
C HIS A 413 -19.37 31.43 10.20
N GLY A 414 -18.40 32.31 10.48
CA GLY A 414 -17.70 33.08 9.46
C GLY A 414 -16.96 32.20 8.45
N ALA A 415 -16.32 31.12 8.91
CA ALA A 415 -15.64 30.16 8.05
C ALA A 415 -16.62 29.39 7.15
N HIS A 416 -17.72 28.86 7.71
CA HIS A 416 -18.77 28.21 6.93
C HIS A 416 -19.42 29.14 5.90
N LYS A 417 -19.70 30.39 6.27
CA LYS A 417 -20.24 31.40 5.35
C LYS A 417 -19.29 31.67 4.18
N LYS A 418 -18.00 31.87 4.44
CA LYS A 418 -16.98 32.04 3.38
C LYS A 418 -16.92 30.83 2.46
N ALA A 419 -16.92 29.62 3.02
CA ALA A 419 -16.84 28.40 2.25
C ALA A 419 -18.09 28.16 1.38
N LEU A 420 -19.29 28.35 1.93
CA LEU A 420 -20.53 28.20 1.16
C LEU A 420 -20.62 29.22 0.01
N LEU A 421 -20.15 30.46 0.22
CA LEU A 421 -20.08 31.45 -0.85
C LEU A 421 -19.07 31.05 -1.94
N ALA A 422 -17.88 30.57 -1.54
CA ALA A 422 -16.88 30.07 -2.49
C ALA A 422 -17.39 28.85 -3.26
N GLU A 423 -18.07 27.91 -2.59
CA GLU A 423 -18.68 26.73 -3.19
C GLU A 423 -19.79 27.10 -4.17
N ALA A 424 -20.66 28.04 -3.80
CA ALA A 424 -21.69 28.57 -4.69
C ALA A 424 -21.10 29.18 -5.96
N ASP A 425 -20.05 30.01 -5.81
CA ASP A 425 -19.33 30.63 -6.92
C ASP A 425 -18.65 29.60 -7.83
N LEU A 426 -18.09 28.52 -7.26
CA LEU A 426 -17.50 27.42 -8.02
C LEU A 426 -18.57 26.67 -8.81
N GLN A 427 -19.67 26.27 -8.17
CA GLN A 427 -20.75 25.54 -8.84
C GLN A 427 -21.42 26.37 -9.94
N HIS A 428 -21.60 27.68 -9.73
CA HIS A 428 -22.08 28.61 -10.74
C HIS A 428 -21.14 28.68 -11.95
N THR A 429 -19.84 28.80 -11.71
CA THR A 429 -18.81 28.85 -12.78
C THR A 429 -18.77 27.57 -13.62
N LEU A 430 -19.03 26.42 -12.96
CA LEU A 430 -19.10 25.12 -13.59
C LEU A 430 -20.49 24.78 -14.17
N LYS A 431 -21.43 25.74 -14.15
CA LYS A 431 -22.83 25.57 -14.62
C LYS A 431 -23.59 24.43 -13.92
N GLN A 432 -23.28 24.19 -12.65
CA GLN A 432 -23.95 23.21 -11.79
C GLN A 432 -25.13 23.83 -11.02
N LEU A 433 -25.08 25.14 -10.78
CA LEU A 433 -26.18 25.96 -10.26
C LEU A 433 -26.65 26.96 -11.32
N SER A 434 -27.94 27.27 -11.33
CA SER A 434 -28.49 28.37 -12.15
C SER A 434 -28.13 29.75 -11.58
N ASP A 435 -28.28 30.80 -12.39
CA ASP A 435 -28.09 32.19 -11.93
C ASP A 435 -29.04 32.53 -10.77
N ASP A 436 -30.30 32.11 -10.85
CA ASP A 436 -31.32 32.36 -9.82
C ASP A 436 -31.02 31.61 -8.52
N GLU A 437 -30.59 30.35 -8.61
CA GLU A 437 -30.20 29.51 -7.46
C GLU A 437 -28.98 30.11 -6.75
N HIS A 438 -27.99 30.57 -7.51
CA HIS A 438 -26.78 31.20 -7.00
C HIS A 438 -27.08 32.53 -6.29
N GLN A 439 -27.90 33.39 -6.89
CA GLN A 439 -28.30 34.66 -6.28
C GLN A 439 -29.13 34.44 -5.01
N THR A 440 -30.05 33.48 -5.02
CA THR A 440 -30.88 33.13 -3.86
C THR A 440 -30.01 32.64 -2.69
N LEU A 441 -29.05 31.75 -2.95
CA LEU A 441 -28.10 31.28 -1.94
C LEU A 441 -27.24 32.43 -1.38
N LYS A 442 -26.73 33.31 -2.24
CA LYS A 442 -25.96 34.49 -1.80
C LYS A 442 -26.78 35.42 -0.94
N HIS A 443 -28.02 35.70 -1.33
CA HIS A 443 -28.92 36.58 -0.57
C HIS A 443 -29.21 36.00 0.83
N ILE A 444 -29.54 34.70 0.92
CA ILE A 444 -29.81 34.04 2.20
C ILE A 444 -28.59 34.08 3.12
N LEU A 445 -27.38 33.83 2.60
CA LEU A 445 -26.15 33.88 3.38
C LEU A 445 -25.74 35.31 3.79
N GLN A 446 -26.29 36.35 3.14
CA GLN A 446 -26.01 37.75 3.44
C GLN A 446 -27.02 38.40 4.39
N LEU A 447 -28.11 37.72 4.75
CA LEU A 447 -29.06 38.20 5.75
C LEU A 447 -28.32 38.53 7.06
N PRO A 448 -28.52 39.72 7.66
CA PRO A 448 -27.89 40.07 8.92
C PRO A 448 -28.44 39.17 10.03
N GLY A 449 -27.56 38.43 10.69
CA GLY A 449 -27.91 37.65 11.88
C GLY A 449 -28.30 38.57 13.04
N GLU A 450 -29.16 38.08 13.93
CA GLU A 450 -29.75 38.81 15.08
C GLU A 450 -28.73 39.37 16.11
N SER A 451 -27.43 39.33 15.82
CA SER A 451 -26.34 39.74 16.72
C SER A 451 -25.82 41.18 16.48
N GLU A 452 -26.33 41.91 15.48
CA GLU A 452 -26.08 43.36 15.39
C GLU A 452 -27.16 44.12 16.19
N PRO A 453 -26.80 45.00 17.14
CA PRO A 453 -27.80 45.80 17.83
C PRO A 453 -28.52 46.66 16.80
N ALA A 454 -29.84 46.46 16.72
CA ALA A 454 -30.73 47.22 15.86
C ALA A 454 -30.40 48.72 15.98
N ARG A 455 -29.92 49.32 14.89
CA ARG A 455 -30.00 50.77 14.73
C ARG A 455 -31.48 51.11 14.70
N GLU A 456 -31.98 51.66 15.80
CA GLU A 456 -33.30 52.29 15.88
C GLU A 456 -33.44 53.25 14.69
N GLY A 457 -34.29 52.88 13.72
CA GLY A 457 -34.60 53.76 12.58
C GLY A 457 -34.82 53.10 11.22
N ALA A 458 -34.58 51.80 11.02
CA ALA A 458 -34.82 51.15 9.73
C ALA A 458 -35.77 49.96 9.85
N SER A 459 -37.05 50.25 10.07
CA SER A 459 -38.13 49.33 9.67
C SER A 459 -38.23 49.37 8.14
N ALA A 460 -37.24 48.80 7.46
CA ALA A 460 -37.39 48.47 6.05
C ALA A 460 -38.21 47.18 5.98
N THR A 461 -39.50 47.37 5.78
CA THR A 461 -40.45 46.33 5.40
C THR A 461 -39.88 45.49 4.27
N THR A 462 -40.00 44.18 4.41
CA THR A 462 -39.73 43.12 3.41
C THR A 462 -40.64 43.24 2.16
N GLU A 463 -41.17 44.43 1.85
CA GLU A 463 -42.19 44.67 0.83
C GLU A 463 -41.72 45.53 -0.36
N GLU A 464 -40.51 46.11 -0.37
CA GLU A 464 -40.10 47.04 -1.45
C GLU A 464 -39.11 46.48 -2.51
N ILE A 465 -38.79 45.18 -2.53
CA ILE A 465 -37.96 44.58 -3.62
C ILE A 465 -38.50 43.22 -4.10
N THR A 466 -39.84 43.10 -4.22
CA THR A 466 -40.53 41.94 -4.81
C THR A 466 -41.03 42.21 -6.24
N GLU A 467 -40.34 43.04 -7.03
CA GLU A 467 -40.71 43.26 -8.44
C GLU A 467 -39.84 42.50 -9.47
N LYS A 468 -38.82 41.74 -9.06
CA LYS A 468 -37.98 41.00 -10.04
C LYS A 468 -37.60 39.56 -9.73
N THR A 469 -37.99 39.00 -8.59
CA THR A 469 -37.75 37.57 -8.29
C THR A 469 -39.08 36.85 -8.21
N THR A 470 -39.41 36.10 -9.25
CA THR A 470 -40.55 35.18 -9.26
C THR A 470 -40.31 34.07 -8.22
N GLY A 471 -41.05 34.13 -7.11
CA GLY A 471 -41.07 33.10 -6.06
C GLY A 471 -40.49 33.60 -4.73
N ASN A 472 -41.23 33.44 -3.63
CA ASN A 472 -40.75 33.75 -2.28
C ASN A 472 -39.81 32.61 -1.81
N PRO A 473 -38.48 32.83 -1.70
CA PRO A 473 -37.56 31.80 -1.25
C PRO A 473 -37.81 31.50 0.23
N CYS A 474 -37.78 30.22 0.59
CA CYS A 474 -37.98 29.73 1.94
C CYS A 474 -36.89 28.72 2.31
N VAL A 475 -36.54 28.71 3.60
CA VAL A 475 -35.51 27.84 4.15
C VAL A 475 -36.15 26.90 5.16
N ALA A 476 -35.79 25.62 5.12
CA ALA A 476 -36.35 24.62 6.03
C ALA A 476 -35.32 23.60 6.52
N SER A 477 -35.53 23.11 7.75
CA SER A 477 -34.84 21.96 8.32
C SER A 477 -35.56 20.66 7.99
N LEU A 478 -34.85 19.53 8.08
CA LEU A 478 -35.39 18.21 7.78
C LEU A 478 -35.65 17.42 9.06
N SER A 479 -36.78 16.72 9.10
CA SER A 479 -37.07 15.72 10.12
C SER A 479 -37.67 14.48 9.49
N LEU A 480 -37.30 13.31 10.03
CA LEU A 480 -37.81 12.02 9.59
C LEU A 480 -38.87 11.57 10.57
N SER A 481 -40.02 11.13 10.06
CA SER A 481 -41.04 10.47 10.87
C SER A 481 -41.26 9.05 10.38
N LEU A 482 -41.18 8.10 11.32
CA LEU A 482 -41.53 6.69 11.12
C LEU A 482 -42.92 6.44 11.71
N ILE A 483 -43.83 5.89 10.92
CA ILE A 483 -45.19 5.54 11.36
C ILE A 483 -45.22 4.02 11.62
N GLU A 484 -45.04 3.61 12.89
CA GLU A 484 -45.26 2.24 13.33
C GLU A 484 -46.55 2.15 14.15
N GLN A 485 -47.51 1.33 13.71
CA GLN A 485 -48.72 0.90 14.43
C GLN A 485 -49.25 1.89 15.51
N ALA A 486 -49.77 3.04 15.04
CA ALA A 486 -50.43 4.11 15.80
C ALA A 486 -49.53 5.11 16.59
N ASN A 487 -48.20 4.95 16.62
CA ASN A 487 -47.28 5.94 17.20
C ASN A 487 -46.30 6.45 16.14
N SER A 488 -46.28 7.77 15.90
CA SER A 488 -45.26 8.40 15.03
C SER A 488 -44.05 8.81 15.87
N THR A 489 -42.88 8.23 15.60
CA THR A 489 -41.61 8.73 16.17
C THR A 489 -40.99 9.72 15.21
N ARG A 490 -40.66 10.92 15.69
CA ARG A 490 -40.07 12.00 14.89
C ARG A 490 -38.63 12.23 15.35
N THR A 491 -37.69 12.17 14.41
CA THR A 491 -36.27 12.46 14.63
C THR A 491 -35.88 13.66 13.76
N ALA A 492 -35.37 14.72 14.40
CA ALA A 492 -34.81 15.86 13.67
C ALA A 492 -33.43 15.47 13.12
N LEU A 493 -33.14 15.88 11.88
CA LEU A 493 -31.80 15.81 11.32
C LEU A 493 -31.09 17.12 11.64
N ASN A 494 -30.25 17.10 12.67
CA ASN A 494 -29.55 18.31 13.15
C ASN A 494 -28.43 18.69 12.18
N GLY A 495 -28.45 19.94 11.68
CA GLY A 495 -27.44 20.49 10.78
C GLY A 495 -27.93 20.70 9.34
N PRO A 496 -28.46 19.68 8.62
CA PRO A 496 -28.92 19.84 7.24
C PRO A 496 -30.09 20.80 7.09
N TRP A 497 -30.06 21.59 6.02
CA TRP A 497 -31.13 22.52 5.66
C TRP A 497 -31.29 22.62 4.15
N ILE A 498 -32.46 23.08 3.71
CA ILE A 498 -32.81 23.22 2.30
C ILE A 498 -33.24 24.65 1.95
N ILE A 499 -32.96 25.06 0.72
CA ILE A 499 -33.49 26.28 0.09
C ILE A 499 -34.45 25.87 -1.01
N THR A 500 -35.67 26.40 -0.99
CA THR A 500 -36.73 26.11 -1.97
C THR A 500 -37.78 27.22 -2.00
N GLU A 501 -38.73 27.16 -2.94
CA GLU A 501 -39.93 28.00 -2.90
C GLU A 501 -40.96 27.49 -1.88
N THR A 502 -41.78 28.40 -1.32
CA THR A 502 -42.83 28.09 -0.33
C THR A 502 -43.84 27.04 -0.80
N ALA A 503 -44.12 26.98 -2.10
CA ALA A 503 -45.01 25.99 -2.69
C ALA A 503 -44.44 24.55 -2.55
N ALA A 504 -43.13 24.36 -2.69
CA ALA A 504 -42.48 23.05 -2.58
C ALA A 504 -42.34 22.53 -1.14
N LEU A 505 -42.53 23.39 -0.13
CA LEU A 505 -42.61 22.94 1.28
C LEU A 505 -43.92 22.20 1.57
N HIS A 506 -45.03 22.68 0.99
CA HIS A 506 -46.37 22.17 1.25
C HIS A 506 -46.76 21.06 0.28
N ASP A 507 -46.35 21.17 -0.99
CA ASP A 507 -46.66 20.19 -2.03
C ASP A 507 -45.41 19.39 -2.45
N PRO A 508 -45.35 18.08 -2.19
CA PRO A 508 -44.27 17.23 -2.68
C PRO A 508 -44.25 17.03 -4.20
N GLU A 509 -45.34 17.34 -4.91
CA GLU A 509 -45.44 17.28 -6.38
C GLU A 509 -44.94 18.53 -7.09
N SER A 510 -44.59 19.56 -6.32
CA SER A 510 -44.12 20.83 -6.84
C SER A 510 -42.92 20.65 -7.78
N PRO A 511 -42.90 21.33 -8.94
CA PRO A 511 -41.80 21.25 -9.90
C PRO A 511 -40.59 22.13 -9.52
N HIS A 512 -40.61 22.81 -8.37
CA HIS A 512 -39.54 23.71 -7.95
C HIS A 512 -38.29 22.95 -7.49
N SER A 513 -37.12 23.44 -7.92
CA SER A 513 -35.82 22.88 -7.50
C SER A 513 -35.54 23.14 -6.03
N LEU A 514 -34.74 22.25 -5.43
CA LEU A 514 -34.26 22.40 -4.06
C LEU A 514 -32.74 22.37 -4.00
N LEU A 515 -32.16 23.20 -3.14
CA LEU A 515 -30.75 23.11 -2.78
C LEU A 515 -30.64 22.52 -1.38
N LEU A 516 -30.02 21.34 -1.26
CA LEU A 516 -29.68 20.74 0.03
C LEU A 516 -28.29 21.18 0.44
N ILE A 517 -28.17 21.69 1.66
CA ILE A 517 -26.91 22.09 2.26
C ILE A 517 -26.69 21.21 3.49
N TRP A 518 -25.60 20.45 3.44
CA TRP A 518 -25.23 19.53 4.50
C TRP A 518 -23.86 19.94 5.06
N PRO A 519 -23.74 20.30 6.35
CA PRO A 519 -22.46 20.63 6.96
C PRO A 519 -21.61 19.39 7.29
N GLY A 520 -20.30 19.55 7.45
CA GLY A 520 -19.39 18.49 7.87
C GLY A 520 -18.59 17.84 6.73
N ALA A 521 -17.64 16.98 7.12
CA ALA A 521 -16.58 16.41 6.29
C ALA A 521 -17.02 15.41 5.19
N GLY A 522 -18.33 15.29 4.95
CA GLY A 522 -18.92 14.53 3.83
C GLY A 522 -20.16 15.21 3.25
N GLY A 523 -20.44 16.43 3.70
CA GLY A 523 -21.55 17.25 3.22
C GLY A 523 -21.18 18.10 2.01
N GLY A 524 -22.11 18.94 1.59
CA GLY A 524 -21.99 19.73 0.37
C GLY A 524 -23.22 20.57 0.09
N VAL A 525 -23.15 21.30 -1.02
CA VAL A 525 -24.29 21.93 -1.66
C VAL A 525 -24.69 21.06 -2.85
N GLN A 526 -25.92 20.55 -2.86
CA GLN A 526 -26.42 19.72 -3.95
C GLN A 526 -27.80 20.17 -4.42
N ARG A 527 -27.94 20.30 -5.73
CA ARG A 527 -29.19 20.64 -6.40
C ARG A 527 -30.02 19.40 -6.71
N PHE A 528 -31.31 19.46 -6.37
CA PHE A 528 -32.33 18.48 -6.72
C PHE A 528 -33.42 19.12 -7.59
N ALA A 529 -33.97 18.35 -8.52
CA ALA A 529 -35.00 18.84 -9.44
C ALA A 529 -36.33 19.16 -8.75
N ASN A 530 -36.69 18.38 -7.71
CA ASN A 530 -37.89 18.54 -6.89
C ASN A 530 -37.77 17.73 -5.59
N ARG A 531 -38.78 17.83 -4.72
CA ARG A 531 -38.76 17.17 -3.40
C ARG A 531 -38.75 15.64 -3.52
N ARG A 532 -39.43 15.08 -4.52
CA ARG A 532 -39.40 13.63 -4.77
C ARG A 532 -38.01 13.12 -5.15
N ALA A 533 -37.27 13.89 -5.95
CA ALA A 533 -35.90 13.54 -6.32
C ALA A 533 -35.01 13.50 -5.07
N LEU A 534 -35.14 14.48 -4.17
CA LEU A 534 -34.45 14.50 -2.87
C LEU A 534 -34.80 13.25 -2.03
N GLU A 535 -36.10 12.94 -1.87
CA GLU A 535 -36.57 11.80 -1.08
C GLU A 535 -36.10 10.45 -1.64
N ARG A 536 -36.09 10.31 -2.96
CA ARG A 536 -35.63 9.10 -3.66
C ARG A 536 -34.11 8.95 -3.58
N GLU A 537 -33.36 10.02 -3.77
CA GLU A 537 -31.91 9.96 -3.91
C GLU A 537 -31.18 9.90 -2.56
N VAL A 538 -31.62 10.71 -1.58
CA VAL A 538 -31.02 10.82 -0.25
C VAL A 538 -31.58 9.77 0.70
N PHE A 539 -32.91 9.64 0.77
CA PHE A 539 -33.57 8.77 1.76
C PHE A 539 -33.99 7.41 1.19
N LYS A 540 -33.68 7.12 -0.08
CA LYS A 540 -34.02 5.86 -0.78
C LYS A 540 -35.49 5.48 -0.68
N ARG A 541 -36.38 6.47 -0.58
CA ARG A 541 -37.82 6.24 -0.48
C ARG A 541 -38.39 5.83 -1.83
N HIS A 542 -39.02 4.66 -1.88
CA HIS A 542 -39.79 4.22 -3.04
C HIS A 542 -41.26 4.63 -2.89
N ALA A 543 -41.98 4.78 -4.00
CA ALA A 543 -43.40 5.18 -4.00
C ALA A 543 -44.33 4.22 -3.23
N GLN A 544 -43.82 3.05 -2.83
CA GLN A 544 -44.54 2.02 -2.06
C GLN A 544 -44.28 2.10 -0.55
N ASP A 545 -43.28 2.87 -0.09
CA ASP A 545 -42.95 3.04 1.33
C ASP A 545 -43.78 4.17 1.94
N ALA A 546 -44.94 3.83 2.50
CA ALA A 546 -45.81 4.78 3.21
C ALA A 546 -45.36 5.07 4.66
N GLU A 547 -44.40 4.30 5.19
CA GLU A 547 -44.03 4.34 6.62
C GLU A 547 -43.01 5.43 6.96
N LEU A 548 -42.21 5.90 6.00
CA LEU A 548 -41.17 6.93 6.16
C LEU A 548 -41.59 8.24 5.47
N VAL A 549 -41.78 9.31 6.25
CA VAL A 549 -42.12 10.64 5.74
C VAL A 549 -41.04 11.65 6.10
N VAL A 550 -40.52 12.35 5.08
CA VAL A 550 -39.64 13.50 5.25
C VAL A 550 -40.52 14.73 5.49
N GLN A 551 -40.38 15.36 6.65
CA GLN A 551 -41.07 16.59 7.01
C GLN A 551 -40.10 17.77 6.98
N LEU A 552 -40.50 18.84 6.29
CA LEU A 552 -39.74 20.07 6.13
C LEU A 552 -40.34 21.14 7.03
N THR A 553 -39.55 21.68 7.97
CA THR A 553 -39.99 22.72 8.90
C THR A 553 -39.31 24.04 8.58
N PRO A 554 -40.06 25.15 8.39
CA PRO A 554 -39.46 26.43 8.05
C PRO A 554 -38.56 26.94 9.17
N ILE A 555 -37.39 27.46 8.79
CA ILE A 555 -36.44 28.10 9.70
C ILE A 555 -36.67 29.61 9.61
N SER A 556 -36.86 30.26 10.76
CA SER A 556 -36.89 31.71 10.88
C SER A 556 -35.48 32.21 11.25
N GLY A 557 -34.93 33.17 10.51
CA GLY A 557 -33.62 33.77 10.79
C GLY A 557 -32.47 33.18 9.94
N ASP A 558 -31.23 33.32 10.43
CA ASP A 558 -30.02 32.82 9.73
C ASP A 558 -29.97 31.28 9.79
N PRO A 559 -30.10 30.58 8.65
CA PRO A 559 -30.14 29.12 8.64
C PRO A 559 -28.79 28.48 8.95
N LEU A 560 -27.67 29.15 8.64
CA LEU A 560 -26.35 28.65 8.98
C LEU A 560 -26.12 28.73 10.49
N HIS A 561 -26.54 29.85 11.11
CA HIS A 561 -26.49 29.99 12.56
C HIS A 561 -27.34 28.91 13.24
N HIS A 562 -28.58 28.71 12.78
CA HIS A 562 -29.47 27.66 13.29
C HIS A 562 -28.84 26.27 13.18
N ALA A 563 -28.31 25.91 12.00
CA ALA A 563 -27.67 24.62 11.76
C ALA A 563 -26.46 24.35 12.68
N LEU A 564 -25.56 25.33 12.81
CA LEU A 564 -24.39 25.21 13.68
C LEU A 564 -24.80 25.15 15.15
N HIS A 565 -25.80 25.93 15.56
CA HIS A 565 -26.33 25.93 16.93
C HIS A 565 -26.87 24.55 17.32
N GLU A 566 -27.73 23.95 16.50
CA GLU A 566 -28.29 22.61 16.73
C GLU A 566 -27.18 21.54 16.90
N MET A 567 -26.15 21.57 16.05
CA MET A 567 -25.03 20.64 16.16
C MET A 567 -24.20 20.85 17.44
N THR A 568 -23.95 22.11 17.83
CA THR A 568 -23.23 22.39 19.07
C THR A 568 -24.05 22.03 20.32
N PHE A 569 -25.37 22.21 20.26
CA PHE A 569 -26.27 21.84 21.34
C PHE A 569 -26.34 20.31 21.51
N GLU A 570 -26.43 19.56 20.42
CA GLU A 570 -26.41 18.10 20.46
C GLU A 570 -25.10 17.55 21.07
N PHE A 571 -23.96 18.19 20.75
CA PHE A 571 -22.69 17.85 21.38
C PHE A 571 -22.74 18.05 22.90
N ASP A 572 -23.27 19.18 23.37
CA ASP A 572 -23.35 19.49 24.80
C ASP A 572 -24.31 18.54 25.54
N GLU A 573 -25.44 18.15 24.94
CA GLU A 573 -26.35 17.13 25.50
C GLU A 573 -25.71 15.75 25.63
N GLN A 574 -24.99 15.32 24.59
CA GLN A 574 -24.30 14.02 24.60
C GLN A 574 -23.11 14.03 25.57
N LEU A 575 -22.39 15.14 25.65
CA LEU A 575 -21.32 15.33 26.62
C LEU A 575 -21.86 15.28 28.06
N ALA A 576 -23.00 15.91 28.34
CA ALA A 576 -23.67 15.84 29.63
C ALA A 576 -24.08 14.40 29.97
N SER A 577 -24.67 13.69 29.01
CA SER A 577 -25.08 12.30 29.15
C SER A 577 -23.90 11.35 29.41
N LEU A 578 -22.76 11.56 28.72
CA LEU A 578 -21.54 10.79 28.95
C LEU A 578 -20.95 11.05 30.35
N ARG A 579 -20.91 12.31 30.79
CA ARG A 579 -20.43 12.68 32.13
C ARG A 579 -21.29 12.05 33.22
N GLN A 580 -22.61 12.00 33.03
CA GLN A 580 -23.51 11.32 33.97
C GLN A 580 -23.26 9.81 34.00
N ARG A 581 -23.10 9.18 32.83
CA ARG A 581 -22.86 7.73 32.72
C ARG A 581 -21.55 7.28 33.35
N TYR A 582 -20.48 8.07 33.24
CA TYR A 582 -19.14 7.77 33.76
C TYR A 582 -18.75 8.72 34.91
N SER A 583 -19.58 8.77 35.95
CA SER A 583 -19.39 9.69 37.09
C SER A 583 -18.31 9.22 38.08
N GLU A 584 -17.90 7.94 38.04
CA GLU A 584 -16.97 7.37 39.02
C GLU A 584 -15.48 7.60 38.66
N PRO A 585 -14.61 7.90 39.66
CA PRO A 585 -13.19 8.17 39.41
C PRO A 585 -12.42 6.96 38.87
N ALA A 586 -12.89 5.73 39.14
CA ALA A 586 -12.30 4.51 38.57
C ALA A 586 -12.49 4.40 37.05
N GLN A 587 -13.45 5.14 36.47
CA GLN A 587 -13.79 5.13 35.05
C GLN A 587 -13.21 6.32 34.29
N ALA A 588 -12.33 7.13 34.92
CA ALA A 588 -11.76 8.34 34.32
C ALA A 588 -11.07 8.09 32.97
N THR A 589 -10.37 6.96 32.82
CA THR A 589 -9.73 6.57 31.55
C THR A 589 -10.75 6.26 30.46
N GLN A 590 -11.82 5.53 30.80
CA GLN A 590 -12.89 5.20 29.85
C GLN A 590 -13.68 6.45 29.43
N LEU A 591 -13.93 7.37 30.36
CA LEU A 591 -14.54 8.66 30.07
C LEU A 591 -13.67 9.46 29.08
N ALA A 592 -12.35 9.50 29.28
CA ALA A 592 -11.44 10.20 28.38
C ALA A 592 -11.47 9.62 26.95
N GLU A 593 -11.46 8.30 26.81
CA GLU A 593 -11.56 7.62 25.50
C GLU A 593 -12.89 7.89 24.78
N GLN A 594 -14.02 7.78 25.49
CA GLN A 594 -15.35 8.03 24.92
C GLN A 594 -15.55 9.50 24.54
N LEU A 595 -15.05 10.41 25.37
CA LEU A 595 -15.11 11.84 25.13
C LEU A 595 -14.24 12.24 23.93
N GLU A 596 -13.06 11.63 23.76
CA GLU A 596 -12.24 11.85 22.58
C GLU A 596 -12.92 11.34 21.31
N THR A 597 -13.57 10.18 21.37
CA THR A 597 -14.38 9.65 20.25
C THR A 597 -15.54 10.59 19.88
N LEU A 598 -16.22 11.15 20.88
CA LEU A 598 -17.30 12.12 20.67
C LEU A 598 -16.77 13.40 20.02
N ARG A 599 -15.65 13.95 20.51
CA ARG A 599 -15.01 15.14 19.95
C ARG A 599 -14.59 14.93 18.51
N GLN A 600 -13.98 13.80 18.17
CA GLN A 600 -13.58 13.49 16.81
C GLN A 600 -14.78 13.43 15.86
N ARG A 601 -15.89 12.82 16.30
CA ARG A 601 -17.13 12.76 15.51
C ARG A 601 -17.73 14.15 15.26
N PHE A 602 -17.85 14.97 16.29
CA PHE A 602 -18.41 16.32 16.15
C PHE A 602 -17.47 17.29 15.44
N ARG A 603 -16.15 17.10 15.55
CA ARG A 603 -15.17 17.85 14.74
C ARG A 603 -15.41 17.61 13.25
N ALA A 604 -15.60 16.34 12.86
CA ALA A 604 -15.96 16.00 11.49
C ALA A 604 -17.32 16.57 11.06
N ALA A 605 -18.32 16.62 11.96
CA ALA A 605 -19.65 17.18 11.67
C ALA A 605 -19.65 18.72 11.54
N LEU A 606 -18.82 19.41 12.32
CA LEU A 606 -18.69 20.88 12.30
C LEU A 606 -17.73 21.39 11.21
N GLN A 607 -17.05 20.51 10.47
CA GLN A 607 -16.18 20.88 9.36
C GLN A 607 -16.97 21.59 8.24
N VAL A 608 -16.28 22.42 7.47
CA VAL A 608 -16.81 22.97 6.21
C VAL A 608 -17.06 21.85 5.20
N PRO A 609 -18.18 21.89 4.45
CA PRO A 609 -18.42 20.93 3.39
C PRO A 609 -17.54 21.19 2.16
N VAL A 610 -16.82 20.17 1.71
CA VAL A 610 -15.89 20.25 0.56
C VAL A 610 -16.09 19.09 -0.40
N SER A 611 -16.15 19.38 -1.70
CA SER A 611 -16.28 18.35 -2.74
C SER A 611 -14.94 17.72 -3.09
N GLY A 612 -14.64 16.54 -2.52
CA GLY A 612 -13.41 15.79 -2.81
C GLY A 612 -13.25 15.43 -4.29
N ALA A 613 -14.34 15.11 -4.99
CA ALA A 613 -14.34 14.85 -6.42
C ALA A 613 -13.87 16.06 -7.24
N ARG A 614 -14.26 17.27 -6.84
CA ARG A 614 -13.87 18.50 -7.53
C ARG A 614 -12.42 18.87 -7.25
N GLN A 615 -11.96 18.75 -6.01
CA GLN A 615 -10.55 18.94 -5.66
C GLN A 615 -9.64 18.00 -6.45
N LEU A 616 -9.99 16.70 -6.51
CA LEU A 616 -9.22 15.73 -7.28
C LEU A 616 -9.23 16.02 -8.79
N ALA A 617 -10.38 16.43 -9.33
CA ALA A 617 -10.50 16.83 -10.73
C ALA A 617 -9.63 18.05 -11.07
N LEU A 618 -9.59 19.04 -10.18
CA LEU A 618 -8.72 20.22 -10.33
C LEU A 618 -7.24 19.82 -10.30
N ALA A 619 -6.83 18.99 -9.33
CA ALA A 619 -5.46 18.50 -9.24
C ALA A 619 -5.04 17.77 -10.53
N HIS A 620 -5.91 16.93 -11.10
CA HIS A 620 -5.66 16.30 -12.40
C HIS A 620 -5.48 17.31 -13.54
N LEU A 621 -6.31 18.37 -13.60
CA LEU A 621 -6.19 19.42 -14.62
C LEU A 621 -4.88 20.21 -14.46
N GLN A 622 -4.48 20.52 -13.22
CA GLN A 622 -3.21 21.19 -12.92
C GLN A 622 -2.01 20.34 -13.35
N GLU A 623 -2.04 19.03 -13.07
CA GLU A 623 -1.00 18.08 -13.51
C GLU A 623 -0.94 17.95 -15.04
N GLN A 624 -2.08 17.93 -15.73
CA GLN A 624 -2.13 17.95 -17.20
C GLN A 624 -1.47 19.23 -17.75
N ARG A 625 -1.77 20.40 -17.20
CA ARG A 625 -1.18 21.68 -17.62
C ARG A 625 0.33 21.73 -17.35
N ARG A 626 0.76 21.24 -16.18
CA ARG A 626 2.18 21.12 -15.84
C ARG A 626 2.89 20.21 -16.84
N SER A 627 2.28 19.08 -17.17
CA SER A 627 2.81 18.13 -18.17
C SER A 627 2.89 18.74 -19.56
N ALA A 628 1.88 19.50 -19.99
CA ALA A 628 1.90 20.23 -21.26
C ALA A 628 3.01 21.29 -21.29
N THR A 629 3.14 22.06 -20.22
CA THR A 629 4.21 23.08 -20.08
C THR A 629 5.59 22.42 -20.12
N LEU A 630 5.77 21.26 -19.49
CA LEU A 630 7.02 20.50 -19.56
C LEU A 630 7.27 19.98 -20.99
N ALA A 631 6.24 19.51 -21.69
CA ALA A 631 6.34 19.06 -23.07
C ALA A 631 6.73 20.20 -24.04
N ASP A 632 6.17 21.40 -23.83
CA ASP A 632 6.50 22.61 -24.59
C ASP A 632 7.95 23.08 -24.33
N ASN A 633 8.54 22.74 -23.19
CA ASN A 633 9.92 23.07 -22.84
C ASN A 633 10.94 21.94 -23.13
N LEU A 634 10.54 20.85 -23.80
CA LEU A 634 11.46 19.76 -24.13
C LEU A 634 12.52 20.18 -25.18
N PRO A 635 13.79 19.80 -25.04
CA PRO A 635 14.79 19.95 -26.10
C PRO A 635 14.37 19.30 -27.43
N ASP A 636 14.79 19.88 -28.56
CA ASP A 636 14.38 19.41 -29.90
C ASP A 636 14.75 17.96 -30.20
N TRP A 637 15.89 17.50 -29.69
CA TRP A 637 16.32 16.12 -29.86
C TRP A 637 15.35 15.13 -29.17
N LEU A 638 14.73 15.51 -28.03
CA LEU A 638 13.69 14.72 -27.35
C LEU A 638 12.34 14.82 -28.08
N ARG A 639 12.00 16.00 -28.60
CA ARG A 639 10.78 16.20 -29.41
C ARG A 639 10.77 15.39 -30.70
N ASN A 640 11.92 15.11 -31.30
CA ASN A 640 12.01 14.42 -32.58
C ASN A 640 12.24 12.89 -32.47
N LEU A 641 12.25 12.32 -31.24
CA LEU A 641 12.43 10.88 -31.04
C LEU A 641 11.26 10.04 -31.58
N SER A 642 11.59 8.87 -32.11
CA SER A 642 10.60 7.85 -32.49
C SER A 642 9.82 7.32 -31.28
N LEU A 643 8.59 6.86 -31.49
CA LEU A 643 7.74 6.30 -30.42
C LEU A 643 8.41 5.10 -29.73
N GLY A 644 9.09 4.23 -30.49
CA GLY A 644 9.84 3.09 -29.95
C GLY A 644 10.95 3.54 -28.99
N THR A 645 11.78 4.50 -29.43
CA THR A 645 12.87 5.05 -28.61
C THR A 645 12.35 5.74 -27.35
N ARG A 646 11.25 6.50 -27.45
CA ARG A 646 10.61 7.11 -26.28
C ARG A 646 10.12 6.06 -25.29
N SER A 647 9.53 4.96 -25.77
CA SER A 647 9.10 3.86 -24.91
C SER A 647 10.27 3.21 -24.18
N THR A 648 11.38 2.96 -24.87
CA THR A 648 12.60 2.41 -24.26
C THR A 648 13.18 3.36 -23.20
N LEU A 649 13.29 4.65 -23.52
CA LEU A 649 13.77 5.66 -22.58
C LEU A 649 12.87 5.73 -21.34
N LYS A 650 11.55 5.75 -21.56
CA LYS A 650 10.56 5.76 -20.48
C LYS A 650 10.74 4.56 -19.55
N GLN A 651 10.85 3.34 -20.11
CA GLN A 651 11.08 2.13 -19.33
C GLN A 651 12.38 2.22 -18.51
N LEU A 652 13.45 2.74 -19.12
CA LEU A 652 14.74 2.88 -18.44
C LEU A 652 14.68 3.90 -17.29
N ILE A 653 13.96 5.02 -17.46
CA ILE A 653 13.70 6.02 -16.41
C ILE A 653 12.84 5.41 -15.29
N GLU A 654 11.76 4.71 -15.63
CA GLU A 654 10.88 4.05 -14.65
C GLU A 654 11.65 3.01 -13.83
N HIS A 655 12.51 2.22 -14.47
CA HIS A 655 13.41 1.29 -13.80
C HIS A 655 14.40 2.01 -12.88
N TYR A 656 15.02 3.11 -13.34
CA TYR A 656 15.94 3.90 -12.53
C TYR A 656 15.27 4.47 -11.27
N ILE A 657 14.08 5.06 -11.43
CA ILE A 657 13.30 5.61 -10.30
C ILE A 657 12.98 4.48 -9.31
N GLY A 658 12.51 3.33 -9.80
CA GLY A 658 12.22 2.19 -8.96
C GLY A 658 13.46 1.66 -8.22
N ALA A 659 14.62 1.61 -8.87
CA ALA A 659 15.87 1.20 -8.25
C ALA A 659 16.32 2.20 -7.18
N MET A 660 16.26 3.51 -7.46
CA MET A 660 16.59 4.57 -6.50
C MET A 660 15.70 4.51 -5.26
N GLN A 661 14.39 4.32 -5.44
CA GLN A 661 13.45 4.18 -4.32
C GLN A 661 13.80 2.96 -3.44
N ARG A 662 14.14 1.81 -4.05
CA ARG A 662 14.58 0.62 -3.30
C ARG A 662 15.88 0.86 -2.54
N SER A 663 16.86 1.50 -3.18
CA SER A 663 18.13 1.87 -2.54
C SER A 663 17.90 2.82 -1.36
N HIS A 664 17.04 3.82 -1.53
CA HIS A 664 16.73 4.78 -0.50
C HIS A 664 16.04 4.12 0.70
N ALA A 665 14.99 3.34 0.45
CA ALA A 665 14.28 2.60 1.50
C ALA A 665 15.22 1.65 2.27
N LEU A 666 16.16 0.99 1.58
CA LEU A 666 17.17 0.16 2.23
C LEU A 666 18.07 0.98 3.16
N LEU A 667 18.54 2.14 2.71
CA LEU A 667 19.42 3.02 3.50
C LEU A 667 18.67 3.69 4.66
N GLU A 668 17.41 4.06 4.51
CA GLU A 668 16.59 4.60 5.61
C GLU A 668 16.46 3.60 6.76
N ILE A 669 16.33 2.31 6.44
CA ILE A 669 16.25 1.23 7.43
C ILE A 669 17.63 0.92 8.02
N ALA A 670 18.67 0.82 7.18
CA ALA A 670 20.00 0.38 7.60
C ALA A 670 20.83 1.48 8.29
N LEU A 671 20.57 2.75 7.96
CA LEU A 671 21.36 3.89 8.41
C LEU A 671 20.45 4.98 9.01
N PRO A 672 19.99 4.81 10.27
CA PRO A 672 19.22 5.84 10.95
C PRO A 672 20.03 7.15 11.05
N PRO A 673 19.35 8.31 11.13
CA PRO A 673 20.01 9.57 11.38
C PRO A 673 20.84 9.52 12.68
N ARG A 674 21.90 10.32 12.74
CA ARG A 674 22.86 10.30 13.86
C ARG A 674 22.20 10.53 15.22
N GLU A 675 21.22 11.43 15.30
CA GLU A 675 20.55 11.79 16.56
C GLU A 675 19.74 10.63 17.16
N PRO A 676 18.76 10.01 16.47
CA PRO A 676 18.03 8.85 17.00
C PRO A 676 18.95 7.67 17.31
N PHE A 677 19.99 7.43 16.51
CA PHE A 677 21.01 6.42 16.80
C PHE A 677 21.71 6.69 18.14
N THR A 678 22.23 7.90 18.32
CA THR A 678 22.90 8.33 19.56
C THR A 678 21.95 8.19 20.75
N ARG A 679 20.67 8.58 20.59
CA ARG A 679 19.66 8.54 21.64
C ARG A 679 19.39 7.12 22.07
N GLN A 680 19.18 6.21 21.13
CA GLN A 680 18.95 4.80 21.41
C GLN A 680 20.10 4.20 22.20
N HIS A 681 21.34 4.31 21.70
CA HIS A 681 22.51 3.73 22.35
C HIS A 681 22.77 4.31 23.75
N LEU A 682 22.60 5.63 23.90
CA LEU A 682 22.74 6.29 25.20
C LEU A 682 21.64 5.86 26.17
N HIS A 683 20.37 5.80 25.72
CA HIS A 683 19.25 5.40 26.55
C HIS A 683 19.34 3.93 26.97
N GLU A 684 19.74 3.03 26.07
CA GLU A 684 19.99 1.63 26.39
C GLU A 684 21.07 1.50 27.46
N ARG A 685 22.17 2.26 27.33
CA ARG A 685 23.24 2.26 28.35
C ARG A 685 22.77 2.81 29.69
N LEU A 686 22.06 3.94 29.71
CA LEU A 686 21.53 4.54 30.93
C LEU A 686 20.49 3.66 31.61
N ARG A 687 19.59 3.03 30.84
CA ARG A 687 18.61 2.05 31.36
C ARG A 687 19.31 0.88 32.00
N LYS A 688 20.40 0.38 31.40
CA LYS A 688 21.20 -0.71 31.96
C LYS A 688 21.94 -0.30 33.24
N ASP A 689 22.60 0.86 33.22
CA ASP A 689 23.43 1.32 34.34
C ASP A 689 22.59 1.75 35.56
N PHE A 690 21.39 2.30 35.34
CA PHE A 690 20.52 2.83 36.40
C PHE A 690 19.20 2.05 36.60
N SER A 691 19.00 0.94 35.89
CA SER A 691 17.79 0.09 35.98
C SER A 691 16.46 0.83 35.75
N LEU A 692 16.43 1.71 34.75
CA LEU A 692 15.30 2.59 34.45
C LEU A 692 14.24 1.88 33.60
N LYS A 693 12.95 2.16 33.86
CA LYS A 693 11.81 1.61 33.10
C LYS A 693 11.01 2.69 32.37
N GLY A 694 10.96 3.90 32.91
CA GLY A 694 10.20 5.02 32.34
C GLY A 694 10.90 5.73 31.18
N GLU A 695 10.20 6.73 30.63
CA GLU A 695 10.79 7.71 29.73
C GLU A 695 11.54 8.78 30.53
N PHE A 696 12.67 9.23 29.99
CA PHE A 696 13.49 10.26 30.62
C PHE A 696 14.22 11.10 29.58
N ASP A 697 14.55 12.33 29.97
CA ASP A 697 15.41 13.24 29.24
C ASP A 697 16.37 13.96 30.21
N ILE A 698 17.58 14.26 29.74
CA ILE A 698 18.68 14.73 30.59
C ILE A 698 19.35 15.94 29.94
N GLN A 699 19.37 17.03 30.71
CA GLN A 699 20.10 18.26 30.38
C GLN A 699 21.21 18.50 31.38
N LEU A 700 22.35 18.96 30.87
CA LEU A 700 23.52 19.31 31.64
C LEU A 700 23.64 20.84 31.66
N ASP A 701 23.52 21.42 32.84
CA ASP A 701 23.77 22.84 33.06
C ASP A 701 25.28 23.03 33.35
N LEU A 702 25.97 23.69 32.40
CA LEU A 702 27.40 23.93 32.40
C LEU A 702 27.71 25.44 32.31
N PRO A 703 28.77 25.95 32.96
CA PRO A 703 29.24 27.31 32.70
C PRO A 703 29.71 27.44 31.24
N ASP A 704 29.54 28.62 30.65
CA ASP A 704 29.98 28.87 29.26
C ASP A 704 31.50 28.72 29.11
N SER A 705 32.27 29.11 30.14
CA SER A 705 33.74 28.96 30.18
C SER A 705 34.26 28.75 31.61
N VAL A 706 35.48 28.22 31.72
CA VAL A 706 36.21 28.05 32.98
C VAL A 706 37.63 28.57 32.80
N ALA A 707 38.05 29.52 33.62
CA ALA A 707 39.38 30.10 33.61
C ALA A 707 40.21 29.60 34.81
N THR A 708 41.54 29.65 34.71
CA THR A 708 42.42 29.37 35.83
C THR A 708 42.89 30.68 36.44
N GLU A 709 42.51 30.95 37.69
CA GLU A 709 42.92 32.16 38.41
C GLU A 709 43.92 31.83 39.52
N LYS A 710 44.82 32.78 39.78
CA LYS A 710 45.89 32.69 40.77
C LYS A 710 45.39 33.29 42.10
N HIS A 711 45.01 32.44 43.05
CA HIS A 711 44.59 32.87 44.38
C HIS A 711 45.74 32.79 45.39
N THR A 712 46.02 33.88 46.09
CA THR A 712 47.02 33.93 47.16
C THR A 712 46.47 33.32 48.45
N VAL A 713 47.15 32.33 49.01
CA VAL A 713 46.76 31.71 50.29
C VAL A 713 47.58 32.34 51.41
N PRO A 714 46.96 32.79 52.53
CA PRO A 714 47.71 33.23 53.69
C PRO A 714 48.31 32.00 54.40
N ALA A 715 49.60 31.77 54.21
CA ALA A 715 50.37 30.81 55.01
C ALA A 715 51.24 31.60 56.01
N PRO A 716 50.98 31.51 57.33
CA PRO A 716 51.83 32.18 58.31
C PRO A 716 53.23 31.54 58.31
N GLY A 717 54.25 32.30 57.90
CA GLY A 717 55.66 31.95 58.14
C GLY A 717 56.50 31.46 56.95
N ALA A 718 56.01 31.49 55.71
CA ALA A 718 56.83 31.20 54.52
C ALA A 718 57.20 32.48 53.74
N PRO A 719 58.46 32.69 53.30
CA PRO A 719 58.82 33.84 52.48
C PRO A 719 58.30 33.64 51.04
N GLY A 720 57.42 34.55 50.61
CA GLY A 720 56.73 34.53 49.32
C GLY A 720 55.25 34.20 49.47
N THR A 721 54.36 34.97 48.83
CA THR A 721 52.91 34.72 48.87
C THR A 721 52.61 33.44 48.10
N PRO A 722 52.24 32.32 48.74
CA PRO A 722 51.96 31.09 48.01
C PRO A 722 50.70 31.29 47.17
N VAL A 723 50.84 31.11 45.87
CA VAL A 723 49.74 31.26 44.90
C VAL A 723 49.22 29.86 44.55
N LYS A 724 47.94 29.63 44.81
CA LYS A 724 47.20 28.43 44.41
C LYS A 724 46.42 28.74 43.13
N LEU A 725 46.62 27.91 42.09
CA LEU A 725 45.78 27.96 40.90
C LEU A 725 44.41 27.35 41.24
N VAL A 726 43.35 28.11 41.02
CA VAL A 726 41.96 27.70 41.25
C VAL A 726 41.19 27.89 39.95
N LEU A 727 40.37 26.91 39.59
CA LEU A 727 39.46 27.00 38.45
C LEU A 727 38.25 27.85 38.84
N VAL A 728 37.95 28.88 38.05
CA VAL A 728 36.83 29.80 38.29
C VAL A 728 35.85 29.71 37.09
N PRO A 729 34.58 29.34 37.32
CA PRO A 729 33.58 29.27 36.25
C PRO A 729 33.00 30.65 35.91
N SER A 730 32.54 30.83 34.67
CA SER A 730 31.80 32.02 34.25
C SER A 730 30.48 32.19 35.00
N LYS A 731 29.98 33.44 35.07
CA LYS A 731 28.67 33.75 35.66
C LYS A 731 27.51 33.27 34.78
N THR A 732 27.68 33.27 33.47
CA THR A 732 26.71 32.77 32.50
C THR A 732 26.87 31.26 32.32
N ARG A 733 25.73 30.57 32.21
CA ARG A 733 25.65 29.11 32.08
C ARG A 733 24.69 28.75 30.96
N SER A 734 25.01 27.68 30.24
CA SER A 734 24.25 27.13 29.13
C SER A 734 23.80 25.72 29.45
N LYS A 735 22.58 25.36 29.03
CA LYS A 735 22.10 23.98 29.07
C LYS A 735 22.46 23.28 27.77
N ILE A 736 23.03 22.08 27.88
CA ILE A 736 23.30 21.19 26.74
C ILE A 736 22.62 19.85 27.00
N ALA A 737 21.98 19.27 25.98
CA ALA A 737 21.42 17.93 26.09
C ALA A 737 22.57 16.91 26.27
N LEU A 738 22.38 15.90 27.12
CA LEU A 738 23.40 14.84 27.28
C LEU A 738 23.70 14.15 25.94
N LEU A 739 22.68 14.04 25.08
CA LEU A 739 22.79 13.54 23.72
C LEU A 739 23.80 14.32 22.86
N GLU A 740 23.73 15.65 22.93
CA GLU A 740 24.61 16.54 22.17
C GLU A 740 26.04 16.46 22.72
N LEU A 741 26.21 16.37 24.04
CA LEU A 741 27.52 16.14 24.65
C LEU A 741 28.14 14.81 24.18
N ALA A 742 27.34 13.74 24.12
CA ALA A 742 27.79 12.43 23.67
C ALA A 742 28.27 12.44 22.21
N GLN A 743 27.72 13.32 21.38
CA GLN A 743 28.14 13.51 19.99
C GLN A 743 29.43 14.32 19.83
N GLN A 744 29.79 15.15 20.82
CA GLN A 744 30.94 16.03 20.75
C GLN A 744 32.28 15.33 21.07
N ASN A 745 32.26 14.02 21.38
CA ASN A 745 33.41 13.19 21.77
C ASN A 745 34.29 13.87 22.83
N LEU A 746 34.09 13.53 24.11
CA LEU A 746 34.99 13.98 25.16
C LEU A 746 36.35 13.30 24.98
N ASP A 747 37.32 14.00 24.40
CA ASP A 747 38.67 13.48 24.26
C ASP A 747 39.26 13.35 25.67
N ASN A 748 39.58 12.13 26.09
CA ASN A 748 40.11 11.84 27.42
C ASN A 748 41.64 11.80 27.42
N THR A 749 42.27 12.10 26.28
CA THR A 749 43.73 12.15 26.18
C THR A 749 44.27 13.34 26.99
N PRO A 750 45.24 13.13 27.88
CA PRO A 750 45.90 14.21 28.60
C PRO A 750 46.82 14.96 27.64
N SER A 751 46.24 15.78 26.76
CA SER A 751 47.00 16.76 26.00
C SER A 751 47.35 17.94 26.92
N MET A 752 48.51 18.55 26.69
CA MET A 752 49.01 19.69 27.49
C MET A 752 48.07 20.93 27.41
N SER A 753 47.06 20.90 26.52
CA SER A 753 45.91 21.78 26.54
C SER A 753 44.75 21.12 27.30
N LEU A 754 44.41 21.66 28.48
CA LEU A 754 43.16 21.35 29.17
C LEU A 754 41.99 21.69 28.24
N GLU A 755 41.29 20.68 27.71
CA GLU A 755 40.14 20.95 26.86
C GLU A 755 39.08 21.76 27.61
N PRO A 756 38.54 22.84 27.01
CA PRO A 756 37.55 23.69 27.66
C PRO A 756 36.35 22.91 28.21
N MET A 757 35.92 21.84 27.54
CA MET A 757 34.79 21.02 27.96
C MET A 757 35.07 20.20 29.23
N GLN A 758 36.25 19.60 29.36
CA GLN A 758 36.60 18.83 30.57
C GLN A 758 36.66 19.68 31.84
N LEU A 759 37.09 20.94 31.69
CA LEU A 759 37.07 21.94 32.77
C LEU A 759 35.63 22.33 33.13
N ARG A 760 34.78 22.58 32.12
CA ARG A 760 33.34 22.89 32.31
C ARG A 760 32.61 21.76 33.04
N LEU A 761 32.88 20.50 32.71
CA LEU A 761 32.32 19.33 33.41
C LEU A 761 32.66 19.26 34.90
N GLY A 762 33.72 19.95 35.36
CA GLY A 762 34.05 20.10 36.78
C GLY A 762 32.98 20.86 37.59
N PHE A 763 32.16 21.67 36.91
CA PHE A 763 31.09 22.48 37.50
C PHE A 763 29.69 22.04 37.04
N LEU A 764 29.58 20.78 36.63
CA LEU A 764 28.35 20.16 36.12
C LEU A 764 27.19 20.23 37.13
N ARG A 765 26.00 20.58 36.64
CA ARG A 765 24.72 20.35 37.29
C ARG A 765 23.83 19.53 36.36
N VAL A 766 23.20 18.49 36.88
CA VAL A 766 22.34 17.59 36.10
C VAL A 766 20.88 17.92 36.37
N GLU A 767 20.14 18.15 35.30
CA GLU A 767 18.68 18.28 35.31
C GLU A 767 18.09 17.09 34.54
N ALA A 768 17.20 16.34 35.18
CA ALA A 768 16.53 15.21 34.54
C ALA A 768 15.02 15.35 34.68
N THR A 769 14.30 15.00 33.61
CA THR A 769 12.86 14.78 33.61
C THR A 769 12.62 13.29 33.44
N ALA A 770 11.80 12.67 34.29
CA ALA A 770 11.48 11.24 34.21
C ALA A 770 10.04 10.98 34.64
N SER A 771 9.45 9.87 34.18
CA SER A 771 8.07 9.48 34.55
C SER A 771 7.89 9.20 36.04
N SER A 772 8.96 8.78 36.73
CA SER A 772 8.97 8.51 38.16
C SER A 772 9.95 9.42 38.89
N GLU A 773 9.52 9.98 40.02
CA GLU A 773 10.36 10.82 40.88
C GLU A 773 11.58 10.06 41.43
N ALA A 774 11.44 8.74 41.67
CA ALA A 774 12.55 7.90 42.11
C ALA A 774 13.61 7.69 41.00
N GLU A 775 13.16 7.52 39.75
CA GLU A 775 14.06 7.43 38.59
C GLU A 775 14.76 8.76 38.33
N ARG A 776 14.05 9.89 38.47
CA ARG A 776 14.61 11.24 38.37
C ARG A 776 15.75 11.46 39.36
N GLN A 777 15.55 11.10 40.63
CA GLN A 777 16.58 11.24 41.67
C GLN A 777 17.79 10.32 41.43
N THR A 778 17.54 9.11 40.92
CA THR A 778 18.60 8.16 40.57
C THR A 778 19.49 8.71 39.45
N LEU A 779 18.88 9.29 38.41
CA LEU A 779 19.60 9.91 37.30
C LEU A 779 20.44 11.13 37.74
N VAL A 780 19.85 12.05 38.50
CA VAL A 780 20.54 13.26 38.97
C VAL A 780 21.72 12.92 39.89
N ARG A 781 21.59 11.88 40.72
CA ARG A 781 22.66 11.43 41.62
C ARG A 781 23.72 10.58 40.91
N GLY A 782 23.30 9.79 39.93
CA GLY A 782 24.15 8.82 39.23
C GLY A 782 25.04 9.43 38.16
N ILE A 783 24.55 10.46 37.45
CA ILE A 783 25.29 11.12 36.38
C ILE A 783 26.27 12.13 37.00
N THR A 784 27.55 11.77 36.98
CA THR A 784 28.66 12.58 37.52
C THR A 784 29.74 12.79 36.47
N LYS A 785 30.66 13.74 36.68
CA LYS A 785 31.83 13.91 35.81
C LYS A 785 32.60 12.60 35.62
N ALA A 786 32.82 11.85 36.70
CA ALA A 786 33.53 10.57 36.65
C ALA A 786 32.78 9.52 35.82
N TYR A 787 31.44 9.49 35.94
CA TYR A 787 30.60 8.63 35.11
C TYR A 787 30.71 9.01 33.61
N LEU A 788 30.54 10.28 33.27
CA LEU A 788 30.58 10.76 31.88
C LEU A 788 31.94 10.53 31.22
N ASN A 789 33.05 10.82 31.93
CA ASN A 789 34.41 10.60 31.44
C ASN A 789 34.74 9.14 31.18
N ARG A 790 34.03 8.21 31.82
CA ARG A 790 34.20 6.78 31.62
C ARG A 790 33.27 6.26 30.53
N VAL A 791 31.99 6.57 30.61
CA VAL A 791 30.94 5.95 29.79
C VAL A 791 30.90 6.51 28.37
N LEU A 792 31.12 7.81 28.15
CA LEU A 792 31.06 8.38 26.81
C LEU A 792 32.17 7.83 25.89
N PRO A 793 33.45 7.70 26.34
CA PRO A 793 34.47 7.02 25.56
C PRO A 793 34.23 5.51 25.40
N GLU A 794 33.74 4.81 26.43
CA GLU A 794 33.40 3.37 26.35
C GLU A 794 32.31 3.09 25.29
N LEU A 795 31.35 4.02 25.13
CA LEU A 795 30.25 3.87 24.19
C LEU A 795 30.73 4.00 22.72
N ASP A 796 31.81 4.75 22.48
CA ASP A 796 32.46 4.97 21.18
C ASP A 796 31.45 5.06 20.02
N LEU A 797 30.53 6.03 20.16
CA LEU A 797 29.42 6.22 19.23
C LEU A 797 29.90 6.45 17.79
N ALA A 798 31.08 7.06 17.62
CA ALA A 798 31.70 7.28 16.33
C ALA A 798 32.06 5.95 15.66
N LYS A 799 32.79 5.06 16.36
CA LYS A 799 33.15 3.74 15.84
C LYS A 799 31.93 2.84 15.65
N ALA A 800 30.96 2.91 16.56
CA ALA A 800 29.71 2.17 16.44
C ALA A 800 28.94 2.59 15.16
N TYR A 801 28.83 3.89 14.92
CA TYR A 801 28.18 4.40 13.71
C TYR A 801 29.01 4.14 12.44
N GLU A 802 30.34 4.21 12.49
CA GLU A 802 31.20 3.82 11.35
C GLU A 802 31.02 2.33 11.01
N THR A 803 30.94 1.47 12.03
CA THR A 803 30.67 0.04 11.84
C THR A 803 29.31 -0.18 11.20
N LEU A 804 28.30 0.57 11.64
CA LEU A 804 26.96 0.55 11.03
C LEU A 804 26.98 1.00 9.57
N ILE A 805 27.69 2.08 9.23
CA ILE A 805 27.88 2.53 7.84
C ILE A 805 28.51 1.40 7.02
N ARG A 806 29.60 0.79 7.50
CA ARG A 806 30.26 -0.31 6.80
C ARG A 806 29.30 -1.48 6.56
N GLN A 807 28.54 -1.88 7.57
CA GLN A 807 27.55 -2.96 7.45
C GLN A 807 26.40 -2.60 6.50
N ALA A 808 25.94 -1.34 6.50
CA ALA A 808 24.88 -0.87 5.62
C ALA A 808 25.27 -0.96 4.13
N PHE A 809 26.55 -0.73 3.79
CA PHE A 809 27.03 -0.79 2.41
C PHE A 809 27.62 -2.14 2.00
N MET A 810 28.43 -2.76 2.86
CA MET A 810 29.18 -3.99 2.56
C MET A 810 28.46 -5.26 3.01
N GLY A 811 27.45 -5.12 3.87
CA GLY A 811 26.80 -6.22 4.55
C GLY A 811 27.55 -6.71 5.79
N SER A 812 26.93 -7.65 6.49
CA SER A 812 27.52 -8.34 7.66
C SER A 812 27.79 -9.80 7.33
N SER A 813 28.79 -10.40 7.97
CA SER A 813 29.00 -11.86 7.95
C SER A 813 27.85 -12.61 8.62
N ASP A 814 27.11 -11.95 9.51
CA ASP A 814 25.98 -12.53 10.24
C ASP A 814 24.70 -12.54 9.40
N ASP A 815 24.64 -11.73 8.34
CA ASP A 815 23.47 -11.64 7.46
C ASP A 815 23.39 -12.85 6.53
N PRO A 816 22.18 -13.36 6.24
CA PRO A 816 21.97 -14.38 5.24
C PRO A 816 22.56 -13.98 3.87
N PRO A 817 23.07 -14.93 3.08
CA PRO A 817 23.75 -14.63 1.81
C PRO A 817 22.83 -13.87 0.83
N PHE A 818 21.52 -14.18 0.81
CA PHE A 818 20.57 -13.49 -0.04
C PHE A 818 20.29 -12.05 0.39
N VAL A 819 20.36 -11.75 1.69
CA VAL A 819 20.25 -10.38 2.21
C VAL A 819 21.45 -9.56 1.73
N ASN A 820 22.66 -10.10 1.86
CA ASN A 820 23.88 -9.44 1.39
C ASN A 820 23.88 -9.23 -0.14
N GLN A 821 23.47 -10.25 -0.92
CA GLN A 821 23.36 -10.13 -2.37
C GLN A 821 22.32 -9.09 -2.79
N HIS A 822 21.15 -9.09 -2.15
CA HIS A 822 20.09 -8.14 -2.45
C HIS A 822 20.48 -6.71 -2.08
N ARG A 823 21.16 -6.51 -0.95
CA ARG A 823 21.73 -5.21 -0.56
C ARG A 823 22.66 -4.69 -1.64
N ARG A 824 23.61 -5.52 -2.10
CA ARG A 824 24.54 -5.14 -3.18
C ARG A 824 23.82 -4.82 -4.48
N GLU A 825 22.81 -5.60 -4.86
CA GLU A 825 21.96 -5.33 -6.02
C GLU A 825 21.28 -3.95 -5.89
N CYS A 826 20.55 -3.71 -4.80
CA CYS A 826 19.83 -2.45 -4.57
C CYS A 826 20.74 -1.23 -4.56
N LEU A 827 21.95 -1.35 -4.01
CA LEU A 827 22.90 -0.24 -3.94
C LEU A 827 23.61 0.04 -5.27
N LEU A 828 23.80 -0.97 -6.14
CA LEU A 828 24.53 -0.83 -7.41
C LEU A 828 23.62 -0.59 -8.62
N GLU A 829 22.43 -1.19 -8.63
CA GLU A 829 21.47 -1.12 -9.74
C GLU A 829 21.14 0.34 -10.15
N PRO A 830 20.91 1.30 -9.23
CA PRO A 830 20.62 2.67 -9.63
C PRO A 830 21.77 3.32 -10.40
N TRP A 831 23.02 3.03 -10.02
CA TRP A 831 24.20 3.55 -10.71
C TRP A 831 24.37 2.90 -12.08
N GLY A 832 24.16 1.59 -12.20
CA GLY A 832 24.16 0.91 -13.49
C GLY A 832 23.10 1.47 -14.45
N LEU A 833 21.88 1.69 -13.97
CA LEU A 833 20.79 2.29 -14.76
C LEU A 833 21.05 3.76 -15.10
N MET A 834 21.64 4.54 -14.19
CA MET A 834 22.05 5.92 -14.46
C MET A 834 23.10 5.97 -15.57
N LEU A 835 24.10 5.10 -15.53
CA LEU A 835 25.11 5.01 -16.58
C LEU A 835 24.46 4.64 -17.92
N ARG A 836 23.61 3.61 -17.96
CA ARG A 836 22.86 3.24 -19.19
C ARG A 836 22.01 4.40 -19.73
N LEU A 837 21.35 5.17 -18.85
CA LEU A 837 20.60 6.38 -19.25
C LEU A 837 21.53 7.41 -19.90
N GLN A 838 22.68 7.68 -19.30
CA GLN A 838 23.68 8.60 -19.85
C GLN A 838 24.25 8.10 -21.19
N GLY A 839 24.48 6.79 -21.34
CA GLY A 839 24.90 6.17 -22.59
C GLY A 839 23.86 6.34 -23.70
N GLU A 840 22.59 6.05 -23.41
CA GLU A 840 21.49 6.28 -24.36
C GLU A 840 21.36 7.78 -24.72
N TYR A 841 21.46 8.69 -23.75
CA TYR A 841 21.43 10.13 -24.04
C TYR A 841 22.60 10.56 -24.93
N ALA A 842 23.81 10.06 -24.67
CA ALA A 842 24.98 10.35 -25.49
C ALA A 842 24.80 9.81 -26.92
N ARG A 843 24.24 8.62 -27.10
CA ARG A 843 23.95 8.06 -28.43
C ARG A 843 22.89 8.89 -29.16
N LEU A 844 21.80 9.25 -28.48
CA LEU A 844 20.71 10.04 -29.09
C LEU A 844 21.16 11.45 -29.48
N GLN A 845 22.16 12.00 -28.79
CA GLN A 845 22.81 13.27 -29.11
C GLN A 845 23.98 13.13 -30.09
N GLN A 846 24.24 11.91 -30.61
CA GLN A 846 25.33 11.61 -31.55
C GLN A 846 26.74 11.86 -30.99
N HIS A 847 26.91 11.87 -29.65
CA HIS A 847 28.23 11.93 -29.02
C HIS A 847 28.97 10.58 -29.07
N ILE A 848 28.22 9.47 -29.14
CA ILE A 848 28.75 8.11 -29.28
C ILE A 848 27.95 7.33 -30.33
N SER A 849 28.60 6.35 -30.95
CA SER A 849 28.01 5.38 -31.87
C SER A 849 27.31 4.23 -31.13
N ALA A 850 26.53 3.43 -31.87
CA ALA A 850 25.86 2.26 -31.30
C ALA A 850 26.84 1.15 -30.87
N ASP A 851 28.00 1.04 -31.52
CA ASP A 851 29.03 0.06 -31.15
C ASP A 851 29.75 0.48 -29.86
N GLU A 852 30.07 1.77 -29.72
CA GLU A 852 30.61 2.34 -28.49
C GLU A 852 29.63 2.21 -27.31
N GLN A 853 28.33 2.38 -27.56
CA GLN A 853 27.31 2.12 -26.53
C GLN A 853 27.31 0.65 -26.10
N ARG A 854 27.42 -0.32 -27.01
CA ARG A 854 27.47 -1.75 -26.63
C ARG A 854 28.70 -2.07 -25.78
N ILE A 855 29.86 -1.46 -26.09
CA ILE A 855 31.07 -1.61 -25.27
C ILE A 855 30.83 -1.01 -23.87
N PHE A 856 30.20 0.16 -23.81
CA PHE A 856 29.87 0.80 -22.54
C PHE A 856 28.88 -0.02 -21.71
N ASP A 857 27.82 -0.56 -22.32
CA ASP A 857 26.84 -1.43 -21.64
C ASP A 857 27.50 -2.73 -21.13
N ALA A 858 28.39 -3.33 -21.92
CA ALA A 858 29.18 -4.49 -21.49
C ALA A 858 30.12 -4.17 -20.31
N ALA A 859 30.69 -2.97 -20.28
CA ALA A 859 31.52 -2.53 -19.15
C ALA A 859 30.69 -2.29 -17.87
N ILE A 860 29.45 -1.83 -17.99
CA ILE A 860 28.51 -1.69 -16.86
C ILE A 860 28.17 -3.07 -16.26
N ASP A 861 27.94 -4.06 -17.13
CA ASP A 861 27.59 -5.42 -16.73
C ASP A 861 28.80 -6.25 -16.27
N GLY A 862 30.01 -5.78 -16.57
CA GLY A 862 31.30 -6.40 -16.29
C GLY A 862 31.63 -6.53 -14.80
N GLN A 863 30.97 -7.47 -14.11
CA GLN A 863 31.45 -8.12 -12.89
C GLN A 863 31.90 -9.58 -13.15
N SER A 864 32.48 -9.85 -14.31
CA SER A 864 33.10 -11.15 -14.63
C SER A 864 34.55 -10.91 -14.98
N ALA A 865 35.46 -11.55 -14.24
CA ALA A 865 36.92 -11.50 -14.44
C ALA A 865 37.42 -12.08 -15.79
N GLU A 866 36.55 -12.20 -16.80
CA GLU A 866 36.84 -12.81 -18.10
C GLU A 866 36.82 -11.81 -19.27
N ALA A 867 36.42 -10.55 -19.06
CA ALA A 867 36.39 -9.55 -20.13
C ALA A 867 37.74 -8.83 -20.39
N SER A 868 38.84 -9.25 -19.75
CA SER A 868 40.17 -8.65 -19.93
C SER A 868 41.06 -9.37 -20.96
N SER A 869 40.49 -10.23 -21.82
CA SER A 869 41.20 -10.74 -23.01
C SER A 869 40.42 -10.40 -24.28
N VAL A 870 40.50 -9.14 -24.70
CA VAL A 870 40.43 -8.74 -26.11
C VAL A 870 41.74 -8.05 -26.45
#